data_AF-A0A918VXL6-F1
#
_entry.id   AF-A0A918VXL6-F1
#
_cell.length_a   1.000
_cell.length_b   1.000
_cell.length_c   1.000
_cell.angle_alpha   90.00
_cell.angle_beta   90.00
_cell.angle_gamma   90.00
#
_symmetry.space_group_name_H-M   'P 1'
#
loop_
_entity.id
_entity.type
_entity.pdbx_description
1 polymer ?
#
loop_
_entity_poly.entity_id
_entity_poly.type
_entity_poly.pdbx_seq_one_letter_code
_entity_poly.pdbx_strand_id
1 'polypeptide(L)'
;MAKKEENKTNDKAKKTTTTGTKGKAASKKGATPEESGQVKGPGTAEKRQNSGTTAKEKKPAKINQPARGRFSDEENNTAEKSKAAGKTNIPKVDTGEDKLPKPKKALPKKTSSAEKDKKATKSTAVKAQKAGTTKAKDKSSIAGKPAKFKDPVTDDPIPDKAAPATKRTSVSQDAALDEKKASTTKKTTKKADSKTTGAKAKAASEEQKETKGPAKKMARRKSDKEISAEEKAKQPNTSPTDDLKDTAKKTAKDLANQVLPDEKTRNQLGAMAKSILPDQETVMDTAKKIAKNVAPDPDMVDKVADKVMPGEEEKEKTKKTAKKATKQASEKTKEATSKAKKTAKNVAGTKTKVKQKSSKDKPAEASLLTEFDVHLFKEGKHFHLYEKLGSHLMEYMGTEGVYFALWAPNAKHVSVIGNFNQWDKQAHPMKPREDSSGIWEAFIPDAKKGSLYKYFIQSTNGYEAEKGDPYAFMWETPPNTASVVWDLETSWKDSAWMEERKKKMGQPQPVSVYELHVGSWKRVPEEDMRSLSYRELAEQLPAYLKEMGFTHVEFMPVMEHPFFGSWGYQVTGYFAPSSRFGTPQDFMHLIESLHEAGIGVILDWVPSHFPSDMHGLHYFDGTFLYEHADPRKGFHPDWQSYIFNYGRNEIRSFLISNALFWLDKFHADGLRVDAVASMLYLDYSRKEGEWEPNEHGGNENLEAISFLKEFNEVVYSEFPDIMTIAEESTAWPMVSKPTYMGGLGFGMKWMMGWMHDTLEYFKNDPIHRKHHQNTITFSTTYAFTENFMLPLSHDEVVYGKQSMINKMPGDDWNKFANLRSLYSYMYAHPGTKLLFMGAEFAQREEWGHDSSLDWHLTNEAPHRQVQETLKALNEIYKSEPAFYEKAFDSEGFEWVDFNDAESSIISFLRKGNEPENDILVVCNLTPVPRENYRIGVPAEGTWTEIFNSDDERFGGSNVKNSSAVEAEPLQTHHKNHSVSLTLPPMAVIYLKRG
;
A
#
# COMPACT_ATOMS: atom_id res chain seq x y z
N MET A 1 -27.89 -32.65 -28.98
CA MET A 1 -27.86 -33.37 -30.28
C MET A 1 -26.42 -33.73 -30.61
N ALA A 2 -26.18 -34.72 -31.48
CA ALA A 2 -24.86 -35.35 -31.65
C ALA A 2 -24.48 -35.63 -33.12
N LYS A 3 -23.21 -36.04 -33.34
CA LYS A 3 -22.55 -36.49 -34.58
C LYS A 3 -22.30 -35.39 -35.63
N LYS A 4 -21.09 -35.26 -36.19
CA LYS A 4 -20.32 -36.25 -37.00
C LYS A 4 -18.81 -36.23 -36.68
N GLU A 5 -18.07 -37.34 -36.65
CA GLU A 5 -17.66 -38.27 -37.75
C GLU A 5 -16.71 -37.61 -38.78
N GLU A 6 -15.58 -38.19 -39.21
CA GLU A 6 -14.76 -39.30 -38.68
C GLU A 6 -13.43 -39.44 -39.50
N ASN A 7 -12.41 -40.14 -38.96
CA ASN A 7 -11.28 -40.74 -39.70
C ASN A 7 -10.27 -39.78 -40.40
N LYS A 8 -9.01 -40.17 -40.70
CA LYS A 8 -8.36 -41.49 -40.73
C LYS A 8 -6.86 -41.42 -40.37
N THR A 9 -6.24 -42.55 -40.04
CA THR A 9 -4.86 -42.67 -39.53
C THR A 9 -3.82 -43.20 -40.55
N ASN A 10 -2.55 -43.07 -40.15
CA ASN A 10 -1.47 -44.10 -40.15
C ASN A 10 -0.23 -43.96 -41.06
N ASP A 11 0.89 -44.45 -40.49
CA ASP A 11 2.20 -44.77 -41.09
C ASP A 11 3.05 -43.61 -41.66
N LYS A 12 4.40 -43.66 -41.64
CA LYS A 12 5.36 -44.76 -41.32
C LYS A 12 6.68 -44.19 -40.78
N ALA A 13 7.56 -45.03 -40.23
CA ALA A 13 8.85 -44.63 -39.64
C ALA A 13 10.09 -45.28 -40.29
N LYS A 14 11.27 -44.69 -40.03
CA LYS A 14 12.66 -45.15 -40.29
C LYS A 14 13.14 -45.24 -41.76
N LYS A 15 14.22 -44.49 -42.06
CA LYS A 15 15.55 -45.09 -42.32
C LYS A 15 16.72 -44.10 -42.22
N THR A 16 17.93 -44.64 -42.24
CA THR A 16 19.18 -44.09 -41.72
C THR A 16 20.19 -43.62 -42.79
N THR A 17 21.31 -43.04 -42.33
CA THR A 17 22.69 -43.17 -42.85
C THR A 17 23.16 -42.41 -44.12
N THR A 18 23.85 -41.28 -43.85
CA THR A 18 25.24 -40.91 -44.27
C THR A 18 25.65 -40.45 -45.69
N THR A 19 26.54 -39.44 -45.67
CA THR A 19 27.68 -39.10 -46.59
C THR A 19 27.44 -38.57 -48.01
N GLY A 20 28.16 -37.49 -48.40
CA GLY A 20 28.64 -37.45 -49.80
C GLY A 20 29.31 -36.24 -50.51
N THR A 21 29.67 -35.08 -49.92
CA THR A 21 30.47 -34.00 -50.58
C THR A 21 29.78 -33.25 -51.78
N LYS A 22 30.28 -32.15 -52.40
CA LYS A 22 31.65 -31.57 -52.52
C LYS A 22 31.70 -30.09 -53.00
N GLY A 23 32.54 -29.24 -52.38
CA GLY A 23 33.11 -27.99 -52.96
C GLY A 23 32.35 -26.66 -52.74
N LYS A 24 32.98 -25.46 -52.85
CA LYS A 24 34.42 -25.16 -53.06
C LYS A 24 34.77 -23.65 -52.80
N ALA A 25 35.90 -23.39 -52.10
CA ALA A 25 36.75 -22.17 -52.15
C ALA A 25 36.22 -20.77 -51.68
N ALA A 26 37.04 -19.84 -51.12
CA ALA A 26 38.39 -19.94 -50.51
C ALA A 26 38.86 -18.64 -49.77
N SER A 27 39.90 -18.79 -48.92
CA SER A 27 40.97 -17.81 -48.55
C SER A 27 40.66 -16.71 -47.52
N LYS A 28 41.41 -16.44 -46.42
CA LYS A 28 42.69 -16.93 -45.77
C LYS A 28 42.75 -16.26 -44.35
N LYS A 29 43.73 -16.39 -43.42
CA LYS A 29 44.61 -17.44 -42.82
C LYS A 29 45.59 -16.70 -41.86
N GLY A 30 45.95 -17.11 -40.65
CA GLY A 30 45.63 -18.30 -39.82
C GLY A 30 45.29 -17.85 -38.38
N ALA A 31 46.17 -17.87 -37.36
CA ALA A 31 47.51 -18.43 -37.11
C ALA A 31 47.90 -18.05 -35.63
N THR A 32 48.71 -18.74 -34.81
CA THR A 32 49.41 -20.05 -34.85
C THR A 32 49.73 -20.49 -33.38
N PRO A 33 50.04 -21.78 -33.07
CA PRO A 33 50.03 -22.33 -31.69
C PRO A 33 51.36 -23.02 -31.25
N GLU A 34 51.27 -23.96 -30.26
CA GLU A 34 52.30 -24.89 -29.68
C GLU A 34 53.04 -24.36 -28.41
N GLU A 35 53.57 -25.15 -27.44
CA GLU A 35 54.00 -26.58 -27.44
C GLU A 35 54.04 -27.29 -26.02
N SER A 36 53.89 -28.64 -26.01
CA SER A 36 54.41 -29.71 -25.08
C SER A 36 54.37 -29.76 -23.52
N GLY A 37 53.89 -30.90 -22.98
CA GLY A 37 54.61 -31.79 -22.02
C GLY A 37 54.19 -31.87 -20.52
N GLN A 38 54.50 -32.90 -19.70
CA GLN A 38 54.66 -34.37 -19.93
C GLN A 38 54.80 -35.20 -18.60
N VAL A 39 54.06 -36.33 -18.42
CA VAL A 39 54.26 -37.46 -17.43
C VAL A 39 54.30 -37.11 -15.89
N LYS A 40 54.12 -37.97 -14.86
CA LYS A 40 53.98 -39.43 -14.64
C LYS A 40 52.96 -39.78 -13.52
N GLY A 41 52.39 -41.00 -13.56
CA GLY A 41 52.00 -41.78 -12.36
C GLY A 41 53.06 -42.87 -12.04
N PRO A 42 52.98 -43.61 -10.91
CA PRO A 42 52.29 -44.92 -10.96
C PRO A 42 51.67 -45.41 -9.63
N GLY A 43 50.89 -46.51 -9.69
CA GLY A 43 50.45 -47.29 -8.53
C GLY A 43 49.41 -48.37 -8.90
N THR A 44 49.77 -49.65 -8.85
CA THR A 44 48.98 -50.74 -9.48
C THR A 44 48.73 -51.96 -8.57
N ALA A 45 47.47 -52.42 -8.55
CA ALA A 45 47.03 -53.79 -8.26
C ALA A 45 47.27 -54.30 -6.79
N GLU A 46 46.75 -55.45 -6.32
CA GLU A 46 45.96 -56.54 -6.93
C GLU A 46 45.19 -57.38 -5.85
N LYS A 47 44.43 -58.39 -6.32
CA LYS A 47 44.02 -59.68 -5.68
C LYS A 47 42.64 -59.82 -4.99
N ARG A 48 42.23 -61.09 -4.88
CA ARG A 48 40.88 -61.64 -4.65
C ARG A 48 40.90 -62.71 -3.55
N GLN A 49 39.76 -62.94 -2.87
CA GLN A 49 39.22 -64.25 -2.41
C GLN A 49 37.80 -63.95 -1.82
N ASN A 50 36.68 -64.69 -2.02
CA ASN A 50 36.33 -66.14 -2.02
C ASN A 50 36.56 -66.84 -0.66
N SER A 51 35.64 -67.67 -0.12
CA SER A 51 34.30 -68.11 -0.61
C SER A 51 33.51 -68.95 0.41
N GLY A 52 32.16 -68.92 0.33
CA GLY A 52 31.24 -69.98 0.81
C GLY A 52 30.84 -69.92 2.29
N THR A 53 29.69 -70.45 2.75
CA THR A 53 28.51 -71.08 2.09
C THR A 53 27.32 -71.06 3.12
N THR A 54 26.11 -71.63 3.05
CA THR A 54 25.32 -72.63 2.24
C THR A 54 23.83 -72.50 2.69
N ALA A 55 22.77 -73.01 2.05
CA ALA A 55 22.35 -73.19 0.65
C ALA A 55 20.95 -73.86 0.58
N LYS A 56 20.23 -73.74 -0.56
CA LYS A 56 18.92 -74.38 -0.92
C LYS A 56 17.66 -73.70 -0.32
N GLU A 57 16.46 -73.79 -0.92
CA GLU A 57 16.00 -74.60 -2.07
C GLU A 57 15.26 -73.80 -3.20
N LYS A 58 14.23 -74.34 -3.90
CA LYS A 58 13.91 -74.01 -5.32
C LYS A 58 12.46 -73.53 -5.63
N LYS A 59 12.36 -72.52 -6.53
CA LYS A 59 11.30 -72.28 -7.58
C LYS A 59 9.85 -71.98 -7.10
N PRO A 60 8.86 -71.57 -7.96
CA PRO A 60 8.87 -71.15 -9.38
C PRO A 60 8.10 -69.80 -9.70
N ALA A 61 7.96 -69.45 -11.00
CA ALA A 61 6.78 -68.92 -11.76
C ALA A 61 5.71 -67.97 -11.14
N LYS A 62 5.00 -67.05 -11.84
CA LYS A 62 5.04 -66.38 -13.19
C LYS A 62 3.82 -65.38 -13.29
N ILE A 63 3.75 -64.49 -14.30
CA ILE A 63 2.53 -63.71 -14.78
C ILE A 63 2.14 -62.51 -13.85
N ASN A 64 2.19 -61.19 -14.21
CA ASN A 64 1.43 -60.34 -15.20
C ASN A 64 -0.10 -60.32 -14.96
N GLN A 65 -0.93 -59.28 -15.12
CA GLN A 65 -0.92 -57.88 -15.64
C GLN A 65 -2.32 -57.26 -15.24
N PRO A 66 -2.92 -56.20 -15.86
CA PRO A 66 -2.44 -54.87 -16.27
C PRO A 66 -3.37 -53.68 -15.83
N ALA A 67 -2.97 -52.46 -16.23
CA ALA A 67 -3.71 -51.25 -16.63
C ALA A 67 -5.26 -51.08 -16.52
N ARG A 68 -5.70 -49.80 -16.48
CA ARG A 68 -7.07 -49.33 -16.79
C ARG A 68 -7.04 -48.16 -17.79
N GLY A 69 -8.09 -48.05 -18.62
CA GLY A 69 -8.32 -46.88 -19.48
C GLY A 69 -9.69 -46.86 -20.19
N ARG A 70 -10.46 -45.79 -19.92
CA ARG A 70 -11.63 -45.23 -20.66
C ARG A 70 -12.91 -46.07 -20.93
N PHE A 71 -14.03 -45.49 -20.47
CA PHE A 71 -15.37 -45.35 -21.09
C PHE A 71 -16.01 -46.46 -21.96
N SER A 72 -17.25 -46.84 -21.64
CA SER A 72 -18.43 -46.73 -22.55
C SER A 72 -19.79 -46.82 -21.81
N ASP A 73 -20.82 -46.23 -22.44
CA ASP A 73 -22.25 -46.63 -22.52
C ASP A 73 -23.25 -46.48 -21.34
N GLU A 74 -24.53 -46.63 -21.69
CA GLU A 74 -25.73 -46.01 -21.08
C GLU A 74 -26.77 -47.02 -20.49
N GLU A 75 -27.86 -46.44 -19.96
CA GLU A 75 -29.20 -47.03 -19.70
C GLU A 75 -29.44 -47.97 -18.50
N ASN A 76 -30.45 -47.58 -17.69
CA ASN A 76 -31.61 -48.35 -17.20
C ASN A 76 -31.43 -49.87 -16.95
N ASN A 77 -31.84 -50.46 -15.81
CA ASN A 77 -33.12 -50.23 -15.13
C ASN A 77 -33.21 -50.98 -13.77
N THR A 78 -34.34 -50.84 -13.06
CA THR A 78 -34.93 -51.72 -12.03
C THR A 78 -34.16 -52.00 -10.73
N ALA A 79 -34.80 -51.63 -9.62
CA ALA A 79 -34.71 -52.35 -8.35
C ALA A 79 -35.93 -53.28 -8.19
N GLU A 80 -35.84 -54.37 -7.42
CA GLU A 80 -36.78 -54.69 -6.32
C GLU A 80 -36.44 -55.95 -5.48
N LYS A 81 -36.61 -55.79 -4.16
CA LYS A 81 -37.16 -56.73 -3.14
C LYS A 81 -36.94 -58.26 -3.26
N SER A 82 -36.27 -58.83 -2.26
CA SER A 82 -36.78 -59.87 -1.32
C SER A 82 -35.66 -60.40 -0.41
N LYS A 83 -35.85 -61.17 0.67
CA LYS A 83 -36.75 -61.21 1.85
C LYS A 83 -36.39 -62.54 2.59
N ALA A 84 -36.35 -62.56 3.94
CA ALA A 84 -36.29 -63.76 4.81
C ALA A 84 -34.99 -64.61 4.86
N ALA A 85 -34.65 -65.38 5.92
CA ALA A 85 -35.01 -65.34 7.37
C ALA A 85 -34.20 -66.36 8.23
N GLY A 86 -34.12 -66.15 9.56
CA GLY A 86 -33.64 -67.10 10.60
C GLY A 86 -32.64 -66.45 11.58
N LYS A 87 -32.93 -66.17 12.87
CA LYS A 87 -33.22 -67.04 14.06
C LYS A 87 -32.00 -67.86 14.52
N THR A 88 -31.62 -67.99 15.80
CA THR A 88 -32.27 -67.81 17.15
C THR A 88 -31.31 -67.07 18.14
N ASN A 89 -31.59 -66.68 19.40
CA ASN A 89 -32.39 -67.25 20.53
C ASN A 89 -32.67 -66.20 21.65
N ILE A 90 -33.78 -66.31 22.41
CA ILE A 90 -34.14 -65.52 23.63
C ILE A 90 -35.11 -66.35 24.52
N PRO A 91 -35.17 -66.17 25.86
CA PRO A 91 -36.44 -66.38 26.57
C PRO A 91 -36.78 -65.41 27.76
N LYS A 92 -37.81 -64.56 27.56
CA LYS A 92 -38.86 -64.09 28.53
C LYS A 92 -38.42 -63.26 29.78
N VAL A 93 -39.27 -62.48 30.48
CA VAL A 93 -40.75 -62.27 30.53
C VAL A 93 -41.00 -60.74 30.55
N ASP A 94 -41.86 -60.15 29.69
CA ASP A 94 -43.25 -59.67 29.97
C ASP A 94 -43.50 -59.07 31.39
N THR A 95 -44.19 -57.93 31.60
CA THR A 95 -45.02 -57.01 30.78
C THR A 95 -44.63 -55.54 31.11
N GLY A 96 -45.18 -54.43 30.56
CA GLY A 96 -46.17 -54.17 29.50
C GLY A 96 -46.76 -52.74 29.62
N GLU A 97 -47.10 -52.13 28.47
CA GLU A 97 -47.84 -50.86 28.23
C GLU A 97 -47.37 -49.48 28.82
N ASP A 98 -47.59 -48.47 27.96
CA ASP A 98 -47.99 -47.07 28.19
C ASP A 98 -47.00 -45.87 28.26
N LYS A 99 -47.58 -44.67 28.12
CA LYS A 99 -47.02 -43.42 27.57
C LYS A 99 -46.00 -42.69 28.46
N LEU A 100 -45.11 -41.94 27.79
CA LEU A 100 -44.17 -40.95 28.33
C LEU A 100 -44.77 -39.93 29.33
N PRO A 101 -44.09 -39.70 30.47
CA PRO A 101 -44.13 -38.41 31.15
C PRO A 101 -42.74 -37.87 31.56
N LYS A 102 -42.73 -36.59 31.96
CA LYS A 102 -41.56 -35.80 32.39
C LYS A 102 -41.02 -36.22 33.77
N PRO A 103 -39.72 -36.05 34.06
CA PRO A 103 -39.24 -35.80 35.43
C PRO A 103 -39.25 -34.29 35.78
N LYS A 104 -39.32 -33.96 37.06
CA LYS A 104 -39.13 -32.61 37.63
C LYS A 104 -38.02 -32.64 38.69
N LYS A 105 -37.33 -31.49 38.81
CA LYS A 105 -36.66 -30.91 40.00
C LYS A 105 -36.38 -31.79 41.23
N ALA A 106 -35.17 -31.65 41.75
CA ALA A 106 -34.93 -31.62 43.20
C ALA A 106 -34.70 -30.16 43.69
N LEU A 107 -34.94 -29.96 44.99
CA LEU A 107 -34.73 -28.76 45.85
C LEU A 107 -33.84 -29.23 47.04
N PRO A 108 -33.44 -28.47 48.09
CA PRO A 108 -34.00 -27.24 48.72
C PRO A 108 -32.92 -26.12 48.89
N LYS A 109 -33.01 -25.02 49.67
CA LYS A 109 -33.99 -24.18 50.45
C LYS A 109 -33.36 -22.73 50.38
N LYS A 110 -33.51 -21.68 51.20
CA LYS A 110 -34.27 -21.13 52.37
C LYS A 110 -33.96 -19.59 52.28
N THR A 111 -34.72 -18.56 52.65
CA THR A 111 -36.10 -18.25 53.15
C THR A 111 -36.37 -16.80 52.64
N SER A 112 -37.11 -15.80 53.16
CA SER A 112 -38.23 -15.52 54.10
C SER A 112 -38.58 -14.02 53.92
N SER A 113 -39.80 -13.49 54.09
CA SER A 113 -41.17 -14.02 54.03
C SER A 113 -42.17 -12.88 54.31
N ALA A 114 -43.34 -12.89 53.65
CA ALA A 114 -44.52 -12.02 53.90
C ALA A 114 -44.40 -10.53 53.45
N GLU A 115 -45.42 -9.83 52.92
CA GLU A 115 -46.79 -10.16 52.42
C GLU A 115 -47.28 -8.98 51.48
N LYS A 116 -48.53 -8.72 51.01
CA LYS A 116 -49.89 -9.24 51.28
C LYS A 116 -50.89 -9.05 50.09
N ASP A 117 -51.99 -9.81 50.13
CA ASP A 117 -53.38 -9.58 49.65
C ASP A 117 -53.78 -8.83 48.34
N LYS A 118 -54.37 -9.63 47.42
CA LYS A 118 -55.73 -9.54 46.78
C LYS A 118 -56.13 -8.49 45.69
N LYS A 119 -56.56 -9.08 44.54
CA LYS A 119 -57.86 -8.96 43.79
C LYS A 119 -57.99 -8.15 42.47
N ALA A 120 -58.61 -8.83 41.47
CA ALA A 120 -59.55 -8.35 40.41
C ALA A 120 -59.05 -7.45 39.24
N THR A 121 -59.59 -7.45 37.99
CA THR A 121 -60.10 -8.48 37.03
C THR A 121 -60.40 -7.86 35.63
N LYS A 122 -60.28 -8.63 34.53
CA LYS A 122 -60.85 -8.41 33.14
C LYS A 122 -60.30 -7.22 32.28
N SER A 123 -60.47 -7.12 30.95
CA SER A 123 -60.45 -8.10 29.81
C SER A 123 -60.68 -7.41 28.41
N THR A 124 -59.97 -7.81 27.34
CA THR A 124 -60.26 -7.58 25.87
C THR A 124 -60.35 -6.10 25.38
N ALA A 125 -60.37 -5.69 24.09
CA ALA A 125 -60.37 -6.30 22.73
C ALA A 125 -59.66 -5.31 21.73
N VAL A 126 -59.00 -5.63 20.59
CA VAL A 126 -59.41 -6.20 19.26
C VAL A 126 -60.08 -5.22 18.25
N LYS A 127 -59.48 -5.11 17.03
CA LYS A 127 -59.97 -4.50 15.74
C LYS A 127 -60.10 -2.94 15.66
N ALA A 128 -60.20 -2.29 14.47
CA ALA A 128 -59.61 -2.50 13.12
C ALA A 128 -60.08 -1.42 12.09
N GLN A 129 -59.27 -1.22 11.04
CA GLN A 129 -59.65 -0.83 9.64
C GLN A 129 -60.19 0.57 9.26
N LYS A 130 -59.79 0.96 8.02
CA LYS A 130 -60.31 2.01 7.10
C LYS A 130 -60.06 3.47 7.52
N ALA A 131 -59.43 4.36 6.74
CA ALA A 131 -59.45 4.69 5.30
C ALA A 131 -60.59 5.65 4.90
N GLY A 132 -60.21 6.84 4.39
CA GLY A 132 -61.11 7.88 3.89
C GLY A 132 -60.31 9.02 3.20
N THR A 133 -60.60 9.27 1.92
CA THR A 133 -59.81 10.17 1.04
C THR A 133 -60.57 11.43 0.62
N THR A 134 -59.94 12.61 0.74
CA THR A 134 -60.21 13.85 -0.03
C THR A 134 -58.95 14.73 0.05
N LYS A 135 -58.33 15.26 -1.02
CA LYS A 135 -58.80 16.24 -2.05
C LYS A 135 -59.28 17.57 -1.45
N ALA A 136 -58.90 18.76 -1.92
CA ALA A 136 -57.85 19.18 -2.89
C ALA A 136 -57.71 20.73 -2.88
N LYS A 137 -56.71 21.26 -3.60
CA LYS A 137 -56.59 22.68 -4.07
C LYS A 137 -56.32 23.76 -2.99
N ASP A 138 -55.81 24.96 -3.29
CA ASP A 138 -55.21 25.55 -4.51
C ASP A 138 -54.12 26.60 -4.10
N LYS A 139 -53.51 27.27 -5.09
CA LYS A 139 -52.54 28.42 -5.05
C LYS A 139 -52.72 29.43 -3.87
N SER A 140 -51.72 30.22 -3.43
CA SER A 140 -50.79 31.04 -4.24
C SER A 140 -49.61 31.70 -3.47
N SER A 141 -48.56 32.03 -4.22
CA SER A 141 -47.50 33.06 -4.03
C SER A 141 -47.59 34.13 -2.91
N ILE A 142 -46.44 34.47 -2.31
CA ILE A 142 -45.70 35.77 -2.47
C ILE A 142 -44.32 35.67 -1.78
N ALA A 143 -43.35 36.51 -2.17
CA ALA A 143 -41.95 36.47 -1.69
C ALA A 143 -41.60 37.57 -0.68
N GLY A 144 -40.55 37.35 0.13
CA GLY A 144 -39.95 38.36 1.01
C GLY A 144 -38.52 37.97 1.45
N LYS A 145 -37.60 38.95 1.50
CA LYS A 145 -36.20 38.76 1.97
C LYS A 145 -36.05 39.14 3.46
N PRO A 146 -35.09 38.55 4.20
CA PRO A 146 -34.88 38.80 5.63
C PRO A 146 -34.07 40.08 5.92
N ALA A 147 -34.08 40.52 7.19
CA ALA A 147 -33.32 41.65 7.71
C ALA A 147 -32.49 41.26 8.97
N LYS A 148 -31.43 42.03 9.26
CA LYS A 148 -30.47 41.81 10.37
C LYS A 148 -30.82 42.68 11.60
N PHE A 149 -30.51 42.24 12.82
CA PHE A 149 -30.09 43.03 14.01
C PHE A 149 -29.45 42.03 15.01
N LYS A 150 -28.15 42.14 15.36
CA LYS A 150 -27.47 42.90 16.45
C LYS A 150 -27.45 42.24 17.83
N ASP A 151 -26.36 42.52 18.54
CA ASP A 151 -25.89 41.97 19.83
C ASP A 151 -26.41 42.77 21.06
N PRO A 152 -26.39 42.18 22.27
CA PRO A 152 -26.54 42.91 23.54
C PRO A 152 -25.36 42.79 24.52
N VAL A 153 -25.23 43.79 25.40
CA VAL A 153 -24.22 43.99 26.46
C VAL A 153 -24.90 44.86 27.55
N THR A 154 -24.90 44.60 28.86
CA THR A 154 -24.46 43.49 29.73
C THR A 154 -25.39 43.45 30.98
N ASP A 155 -25.12 42.62 32.00
CA ASP A 155 -24.70 43.11 33.34
C ASP A 155 -24.64 41.98 34.41
N ASP A 156 -23.64 42.07 35.30
CA ASP A 156 -23.35 41.22 36.48
C ASP A 156 -24.07 41.79 37.76
N PRO A 157 -24.05 41.20 39.01
CA PRO A 157 -23.01 40.31 39.59
C PRO A 157 -23.39 39.23 40.66
N ILE A 158 -22.56 38.16 40.81
CA ILE A 158 -21.96 37.60 42.09
C ILE A 158 -22.90 37.05 43.23
N PRO A 159 -22.56 35.98 44.04
CA PRO A 159 -21.60 34.85 43.90
C PRO A 159 -22.18 33.45 44.34
N ASP A 160 -21.40 32.35 44.24
CA ASP A 160 -20.66 31.68 45.37
C ASP A 160 -19.85 30.45 44.89
N LYS A 161 -19.12 29.78 45.81
CA LYS A 161 -18.07 28.78 45.53
C LYS A 161 -18.55 27.33 45.49
N ALA A 162 -17.87 26.49 44.69
CA ALA A 162 -17.27 25.21 45.14
C ALA A 162 -16.37 24.59 44.04
N ALA A 163 -15.42 23.73 44.42
CA ALA A 163 -14.58 22.96 43.50
C ALA A 163 -14.85 21.44 43.63
N PRO A 164 -14.65 20.64 42.56
CA PRO A 164 -14.83 19.19 42.60
C PRO A 164 -13.56 18.44 43.07
N ALA A 165 -13.70 17.54 44.05
CA ALA A 165 -12.69 16.54 44.41
C ALA A 165 -13.28 15.41 45.27
N THR A 166 -12.51 14.34 45.46
CA THR A 166 -12.77 13.12 46.28
C THR A 166 -13.55 12.00 45.58
N LYS A 167 -13.26 10.70 45.75
CA LYS A 167 -12.23 9.90 46.50
C LYS A 167 -12.16 8.51 45.80
N ARG A 168 -11.26 7.53 46.02
CA ARG A 168 -10.31 7.08 47.08
C ARG A 168 -9.36 6.04 46.38
N THR A 169 -8.27 5.44 46.91
CA THR A 169 -7.77 5.20 48.27
C THR A 169 -6.26 4.91 48.26
N SER A 170 -5.50 5.42 49.23
CA SER A 170 -4.27 4.82 49.78
C SER A 170 -4.04 5.40 51.20
N VAL A 171 -3.23 4.75 52.05
CA VAL A 171 -3.21 5.03 53.51
C VAL A 171 -1.81 4.92 54.13
N SER A 172 -1.33 6.03 54.72
CA SER A 172 -0.24 6.13 55.73
C SER A 172 1.20 5.75 55.27
N GLN A 173 2.30 6.16 55.91
CA GLN A 173 2.50 6.76 57.25
C GLN A 173 3.44 7.99 57.28
N ASP A 174 3.05 8.98 58.08
CA ASP A 174 3.80 9.73 59.11
C ASP A 174 5.17 10.42 58.88
N ALA A 175 5.18 11.72 59.27
CA ALA A 175 6.23 12.51 59.95
C ALA A 175 7.49 13.01 59.20
N ALA A 176 8.09 14.17 59.55
CA ALA A 176 7.60 15.39 60.23
C ALA A 176 8.68 16.51 60.18
N LEU A 177 8.26 17.79 60.04
CA LEU A 177 9.02 19.04 60.34
C LEU A 177 10.32 19.28 59.49
N ASP A 178 10.81 20.50 59.23
CA ASP A 178 10.46 21.85 59.70
C ASP A 178 10.83 22.94 58.64
N GLU A 179 10.51 24.21 58.90
CA GLU A 179 10.75 25.35 57.97
C GLU A 179 12.19 25.94 57.98
N LYS A 180 12.70 26.43 56.82
CA LYS A 180 12.85 27.90 56.55
C LYS A 180 13.57 28.33 55.25
N LYS A 181 12.90 29.25 54.54
CA LYS A 181 13.39 30.50 53.90
C LYS A 181 14.78 30.57 53.24
N ALA A 182 14.73 30.62 51.90
CA ALA A 182 15.16 31.77 51.06
C ALA A 182 16.65 32.20 50.96
N SER A 183 17.22 31.88 49.79
CA SER A 183 17.74 32.86 48.79
C SER A 183 19.19 33.41 48.84
N THR A 184 19.75 33.53 47.63
CA THR A 184 20.77 34.51 47.17
C THR A 184 22.21 34.47 47.75
N THR A 185 23.19 34.05 46.93
CA THR A 185 24.13 34.94 46.19
C THR A 185 25.43 34.21 45.76
N LYS A 186 25.98 34.59 44.60
CA LYS A 186 27.26 34.14 44.05
C LYS A 186 28.45 34.40 44.99
N LYS A 187 29.47 33.51 44.98
CA LYS A 187 30.87 33.93 45.10
C LYS A 187 31.81 32.99 44.33
N THR A 188 32.96 33.52 43.93
CA THR A 188 33.88 32.90 42.97
C THR A 188 35.23 32.48 43.58
N THR A 189 36.01 31.77 42.76
CA THR A 189 37.50 31.75 42.68
C THR A 189 38.35 30.88 43.62
N LYS A 190 39.14 30.02 42.94
CA LYS A 190 40.58 29.67 43.14
C LYS A 190 40.98 28.57 44.14
N LYS A 191 41.69 27.58 43.56
CA LYS A 191 42.99 26.95 43.95
C LYS A 191 43.16 26.46 45.42
N ALA A 192 43.82 25.32 45.68
CA ALA A 192 45.07 24.91 45.04
C ALA A 192 45.37 23.39 45.02
N ASP A 193 46.27 23.04 44.11
CA ASP A 193 47.28 21.98 44.09
C ASP A 193 47.29 20.90 45.19
N SER A 194 47.47 19.65 44.74
CA SER A 194 48.51 18.79 45.31
C SER A 194 49.35 18.17 44.18
N LYS A 195 50.65 17.97 44.44
CA LYS A 195 51.58 17.26 43.55
C LYS A 195 52.14 16.06 44.32
N THR A 196 52.38 14.94 43.64
CA THR A 196 53.48 14.04 43.99
C THR A 196 54.08 13.45 42.71
N THR A 197 55.31 12.96 42.78
CA THR A 197 56.23 12.84 41.64
C THR A 197 56.67 11.41 41.32
N GLY A 198 56.81 11.09 40.04
CA GLY A 198 57.60 9.98 39.50
C GLY A 198 58.11 10.36 38.10
N ALA A 199 59.36 10.03 37.73
CA ALA A 199 60.01 10.72 36.60
C ALA A 199 61.10 9.93 35.84
N LYS A 200 61.10 10.08 34.50
CA LYS A 200 62.20 9.81 33.52
C LYS A 200 62.61 8.33 33.40
N ALA A 201 63.28 7.85 32.35
CA ALA A 201 63.86 8.42 31.11
C ALA A 201 63.45 7.51 29.90
N LYS A 202 63.39 7.88 28.61
CA LYS A 202 64.03 8.86 27.69
C LYS A 202 65.14 8.22 26.80
N ALA A 203 65.07 8.54 25.49
CA ALA A 203 66.02 8.30 24.38
C ALA A 203 65.89 6.96 23.61
N ALA A 204 66.35 6.83 22.34
CA ALA A 204 66.14 7.62 21.10
C ALA A 204 67.13 7.20 19.98
N SER A 205 66.63 6.94 18.76
CA SER A 205 67.29 7.07 17.43
C SER A 205 66.18 6.88 16.37
N GLU A 206 66.07 7.51 15.18
CA GLU A 206 67.04 8.10 14.22
C GLU A 206 67.88 7.06 13.47
N GLU A 207 68.18 7.13 12.16
CA GLU A 207 67.70 7.89 10.98
C GLU A 207 68.35 7.25 9.70
N GLN A 208 68.09 7.49 8.40
CA GLN A 208 67.26 8.43 7.59
C GLN A 208 67.14 7.90 6.11
N LYS A 209 66.50 8.68 5.21
CA LYS A 209 66.91 8.94 3.77
C LYS A 209 66.65 7.89 2.65
N GLU A 210 66.45 8.25 1.36
CA GLU A 210 66.14 9.56 0.69
C GLU A 210 65.68 9.42 -0.80
N THR A 211 65.25 10.54 -1.40
CA THR A 211 65.17 10.89 -2.84
C THR A 211 64.01 10.35 -3.71
N LYS A 212 63.48 11.09 -4.70
CA LYS A 212 63.56 12.53 -5.08
C LYS A 212 62.33 12.95 -5.92
N GLY A 213 61.97 14.24 -5.91
CA GLY A 213 60.96 14.85 -6.79
C GLY A 213 61.52 15.30 -8.16
N PRO A 214 60.81 16.17 -8.94
CA PRO A 214 60.45 17.51 -8.45
C PRO A 214 59.03 18.03 -8.79
N ALA A 215 58.60 19.06 -8.05
CA ALA A 215 57.25 19.64 -8.05
C ALA A 215 57.18 21.10 -8.60
N LYS A 216 55.94 21.64 -8.73
CA LYS A 216 55.46 23.06 -8.60
C LYS A 216 54.09 23.19 -9.32
N LYS A 217 53.09 24.03 -9.01
CA LYS A 217 52.73 25.06 -7.98
C LYS A 217 51.23 25.45 -8.26
N MET A 218 50.40 26.19 -7.51
CA MET A 218 50.24 26.78 -6.14
C MET A 218 48.74 27.28 -6.06
N ALA A 219 48.07 27.75 -4.99
CA ALA A 219 48.44 28.08 -3.60
C ALA A 219 47.23 28.08 -2.62
N ARG A 220 47.54 27.89 -1.33
CA ARG A 220 46.87 28.38 -0.09
C ARG A 220 45.69 29.37 -0.19
N ARG A 221 44.67 29.14 0.67
CA ARG A 221 44.59 29.75 2.02
C ARG A 221 43.68 28.94 2.98
N LYS A 222 43.89 29.17 4.29
CA LYS A 222 43.11 28.66 5.43
C LYS A 222 42.41 29.84 6.12
N SER A 223 41.26 29.59 6.74
CA SER A 223 40.81 30.29 7.96
C SER A 223 39.75 29.43 8.64
N ASP A 224 39.94 29.12 9.91
CA ASP A 224 39.13 28.18 10.66
C ASP A 224 37.89 28.87 11.30
N LYS A 225 36.82 28.11 11.54
CA LYS A 225 35.85 28.40 12.61
C LYS A 225 35.10 27.13 13.01
N GLU A 226 35.22 26.77 14.28
CA GLU A 226 34.41 25.73 14.92
C GLU A 226 33.01 26.29 15.22
N ILE A 227 32.00 25.41 15.23
CA ILE A 227 30.65 25.65 15.74
C ILE A 227 30.35 24.50 16.73
N SER A 228 29.83 24.82 17.91
CA SER A 228 29.63 23.84 18.98
C SER A 228 28.36 23.01 18.80
N ALA A 229 28.30 21.87 19.49
CA ALA A 229 27.19 20.91 19.39
C ALA A 229 25.82 21.42 19.85
N GLU A 230 25.76 22.57 20.55
CA GLU A 230 24.49 23.15 21.03
C GLU A 230 23.73 23.94 19.94
N GLU A 231 24.38 24.33 18.83
CA GLU A 231 23.75 25.14 17.78
C GLU A 231 23.00 24.31 16.71
N LYS A 232 23.05 22.97 16.80
CA LYS A 232 22.23 22.06 15.96
C LYS A 232 20.83 21.76 16.52
N ALA A 233 20.55 22.12 17.77
CA ALA A 233 19.33 21.69 18.48
C ALA A 233 18.28 22.81 18.60
N LYS A 234 17.85 23.40 17.48
CA LYS A 234 16.64 24.26 17.36
C LYS A 234 16.26 24.58 15.90
N GLN A 235 15.38 23.76 15.32
CA GLN A 235 14.45 24.18 14.28
C GLN A 235 13.06 23.60 14.63
N PRO A 236 11.98 24.40 14.60
CA PRO A 236 10.62 23.89 14.77
C PRO A 236 10.02 23.46 13.43
N ASN A 237 9.11 22.47 13.45
CA ASN A 237 8.30 22.13 12.29
C ASN A 237 7.38 23.30 11.92
N THR A 238 7.26 23.60 10.61
CA THR A 238 6.32 24.57 10.02
C THR A 238 5.66 23.96 8.78
N SER A 239 4.42 24.38 8.47
CA SER A 239 3.74 23.96 7.25
C SER A 239 4.24 24.75 6.03
N PRO A 240 4.03 24.29 4.78
CA PRO A 240 4.36 25.08 3.59
C PRO A 240 3.67 26.47 3.58
N THR A 241 2.47 26.56 4.15
CA THR A 241 1.76 27.83 4.37
C THR A 241 2.45 28.76 5.37
N ASP A 242 3.21 28.23 6.32
CA ASP A 242 3.94 29.02 7.33
C ASP A 242 5.32 29.42 6.85
N ASP A 243 6.00 28.59 6.05
CA ASP A 243 7.25 28.94 5.37
C ASP A 243 7.06 30.14 4.42
N LEU A 244 5.92 30.21 3.73
CA LEU A 244 5.52 31.39 2.94
C LEU A 244 5.29 32.62 3.82
N LYS A 245 4.60 32.48 4.96
CA LYS A 245 4.38 33.58 5.92
C LYS A 245 5.70 34.05 6.54
N ASP A 246 6.63 33.15 6.86
CA ASP A 246 7.90 33.48 7.50
C ASP A 246 8.92 34.03 6.50
N THR A 247 8.89 33.58 5.24
CA THR A 247 9.59 34.24 4.13
C THR A 247 9.07 35.66 3.93
N ALA A 248 7.75 35.87 3.92
CA ALA A 248 7.15 37.20 3.83
C ALA A 248 7.51 38.10 5.04
N LYS A 249 7.42 37.58 6.28
CA LYS A 249 7.84 38.29 7.50
C LYS A 249 9.33 38.67 7.43
N LYS A 250 10.20 37.75 7.01
CA LYS A 250 11.64 37.97 6.89
C LYS A 250 11.94 39.06 5.87
N THR A 251 11.41 38.94 4.65
CA THR A 251 11.57 39.95 3.60
C THR A 251 11.04 41.33 4.03
N ALA A 252 9.85 41.41 4.65
CA ALA A 252 9.29 42.67 5.14
C ALA A 252 10.14 43.28 6.28
N LYS A 253 10.64 42.46 7.20
CA LYS A 253 11.51 42.88 8.31
C LYS A 253 12.88 43.37 7.82
N ASP A 254 13.47 42.66 6.87
CA ASP A 254 14.77 43.02 6.30
C ASP A 254 14.67 44.28 5.44
N LEU A 255 13.57 44.47 4.69
CA LEU A 255 13.29 45.72 3.98
C LEU A 255 13.06 46.90 4.94
N ALA A 256 12.30 46.70 6.02
CA ALA A 256 12.07 47.73 7.05
C ALA A 256 13.37 48.11 7.79
N ASN A 257 14.32 47.18 7.94
CA ASN A 257 15.64 47.44 8.52
C ASN A 257 16.61 48.19 7.58
N GLN A 258 16.34 48.24 6.27
CA GLN A 258 17.20 48.93 5.31
C GLN A 258 16.79 50.39 5.01
N VAL A 259 15.56 50.80 5.37
CA VAL A 259 14.96 52.05 4.87
C VAL A 259 14.50 53.02 5.97
N LEU A 260 14.23 52.57 7.21
CA LEU A 260 13.60 53.40 8.25
C LEU A 260 14.51 53.71 9.45
N PRO A 261 14.56 54.96 9.98
CA PRO A 261 15.62 55.37 10.92
C PRO A 261 15.41 54.95 12.38
N ASP A 262 14.17 54.67 12.80
CA ASP A 262 13.83 54.44 14.21
C ASP A 262 13.10 53.10 14.47
N GLU A 263 13.06 52.69 15.73
CA GLU A 263 12.51 51.40 16.15
C GLU A 263 10.99 51.42 16.42
N LYS A 264 10.43 52.57 16.79
CA LYS A 264 9.00 52.75 17.09
C LYS A 264 8.17 52.63 15.81
N THR A 265 8.61 53.28 14.73
CA THR A 265 7.95 53.20 13.41
C THR A 265 8.01 51.77 12.85
N ARG A 266 9.15 51.07 12.97
CA ARG A 266 9.29 49.66 12.57
C ARG A 266 8.33 48.74 13.34
N ASN A 267 8.18 48.94 14.65
CA ASN A 267 7.27 48.13 15.48
C ASN A 267 5.78 48.39 15.17
N GLN A 268 5.39 49.59 14.75
CA GLN A 268 4.00 49.87 14.33
C GLN A 268 3.67 49.23 12.97
N LEU A 269 4.58 49.28 11.99
CA LEU A 269 4.43 48.58 10.71
C LEU A 269 4.36 47.05 10.90
N GLY A 270 5.21 46.48 11.77
CA GLY A 270 5.18 45.06 12.13
C GLY A 270 3.90 44.61 12.85
N ALA A 271 3.14 45.53 13.44
CA ALA A 271 1.81 45.25 14.00
C ALA A 271 0.72 45.27 12.92
N MET A 272 0.73 46.26 12.01
CA MET A 272 -0.22 46.33 10.89
C MET A 272 -0.09 45.16 9.91
N ALA A 273 1.13 44.68 9.68
CA ALA A 273 1.38 43.51 8.83
C ALA A 273 0.81 42.18 9.39
N LYS A 274 0.34 42.15 10.65
CA LYS A 274 -0.27 40.95 11.25
C LYS A 274 -1.80 40.85 11.04
N SER A 275 -2.47 41.91 10.61
CA SER A 275 -3.95 41.96 10.57
C SER A 275 -4.55 41.76 9.18
N ILE A 276 -3.82 41.15 8.24
CA ILE A 276 -4.27 40.94 6.85
C ILE A 276 -3.88 39.53 6.37
N LEU A 277 -4.89 38.76 5.97
CA LEU A 277 -4.85 37.48 5.25
C LEU A 277 -6.17 37.36 4.47
N PRO A 278 -6.24 36.53 3.40
CA PRO A 278 -5.30 36.42 2.28
C PRO A 278 -6.04 36.53 0.92
N ASP A 279 -5.33 36.57 -0.21
CA ASP A 279 -5.82 35.93 -1.46
C ASP A 279 -4.76 35.88 -2.57
N GLN A 280 -4.98 35.07 -3.61
CA GLN A 280 -4.09 34.94 -4.78
C GLN A 280 -4.25 36.07 -5.83
N GLU A 281 -4.09 37.35 -5.46
CA GLU A 281 -3.79 38.37 -6.48
C GLU A 281 -2.80 39.46 -6.04
N THR A 282 -1.60 39.41 -6.65
CA THR A 282 -0.57 40.47 -6.70
C THR A 282 0.06 40.97 -5.38
N VAL A 283 1.22 40.38 -5.05
CA VAL A 283 2.24 40.97 -4.13
C VAL A 283 2.61 42.41 -4.56
N MET A 284 2.62 42.70 -5.87
CA MET A 284 2.86 44.03 -6.44
C MET A 284 1.93 45.11 -5.88
N ASP A 285 0.63 44.84 -5.77
CA ASP A 285 -0.33 45.85 -5.37
C ASP A 285 -0.28 46.12 -3.85
N THR A 286 0.04 45.08 -3.08
CA THR A 286 0.41 45.20 -1.66
C THR A 286 1.69 46.03 -1.46
N ALA A 287 2.74 45.78 -2.25
CA ALA A 287 3.99 46.55 -2.19
C ALA A 287 3.76 48.03 -2.53
N LYS A 288 2.98 48.34 -3.58
CA LYS A 288 2.64 49.71 -3.97
C LYS A 288 1.80 50.43 -2.90
N LYS A 289 0.83 49.75 -2.27
CA LYS A 289 0.05 50.28 -1.14
C LYS A 289 0.93 50.60 0.09
N ILE A 290 1.94 49.78 0.38
CA ILE A 290 2.87 50.01 1.49
C ILE A 290 3.81 51.20 1.17
N ALA A 291 4.47 51.20 0.01
CA ALA A 291 5.41 52.25 -0.37
C ALA A 291 4.77 53.66 -0.39
N LYS A 292 3.54 53.76 -0.89
CA LYS A 292 2.75 55.00 -0.97
C LYS A 292 2.36 55.60 0.39
N ASN A 293 2.46 54.82 1.47
CA ASN A 293 2.23 55.28 2.85
C ASN A 293 3.53 55.64 3.61
N VAL A 294 4.71 55.46 3.00
CA VAL A 294 6.02 55.57 3.67
C VAL A 294 6.96 56.59 2.99
N ALA A 295 6.78 56.87 1.69
CA ALA A 295 7.54 57.91 0.98
C ALA A 295 6.59 59.02 0.42
N PRO A 296 6.95 60.32 0.54
CA PRO A 296 6.13 61.42 0.04
C PRO A 296 6.34 61.73 -1.46
N ASP A 297 7.21 60.98 -2.13
CA ASP A 297 7.62 61.22 -3.53
C ASP A 297 7.27 60.00 -4.41
N PRO A 298 6.42 60.17 -5.45
CA PRO A 298 6.06 59.10 -6.39
C PRO A 298 7.29 58.44 -7.04
N ASP A 299 8.34 59.21 -7.31
CA ASP A 299 9.51 58.73 -8.06
C ASP A 299 10.35 57.72 -7.26
N MET A 300 10.13 57.59 -5.94
CA MET A 300 10.70 56.52 -5.12
C MET A 300 9.78 55.29 -5.00
N VAL A 301 8.47 55.41 -5.22
CA VAL A 301 7.52 54.30 -5.10
C VAL A 301 7.81 53.21 -6.13
N ASP A 302 7.97 53.59 -7.40
CA ASP A 302 8.28 52.63 -8.47
C ASP A 302 9.70 52.05 -8.33
N LYS A 303 10.69 52.86 -7.93
CA LYS A 303 12.08 52.40 -7.66
C LYS A 303 12.19 51.40 -6.50
N VAL A 304 11.17 51.29 -5.64
CA VAL A 304 11.06 50.26 -4.59
C VAL A 304 10.34 49.02 -5.12
N ALA A 305 9.33 49.16 -5.98
CA ALA A 305 8.64 48.04 -6.62
C ALA A 305 9.58 47.24 -7.56
N ASP A 306 10.40 47.93 -8.37
CA ASP A 306 11.30 47.30 -9.35
C ASP A 306 12.41 46.45 -8.72
N LYS A 307 12.68 46.60 -7.42
CA LYS A 307 13.72 45.84 -6.70
C LYS A 307 13.30 44.46 -6.21
N VAL A 308 12.03 44.06 -6.41
CA VAL A 308 11.46 42.84 -5.82
C VAL A 308 11.61 41.60 -6.74
N MET A 309 12.24 41.74 -7.92
CA MET A 309 12.52 40.65 -8.86
C MET A 309 13.97 40.70 -9.40
N PRO A 310 14.58 39.55 -9.76
CA PRO A 310 15.83 39.53 -10.51
C PRO A 310 15.61 39.98 -11.97
N GLY A 311 16.40 40.94 -12.45
CA GLY A 311 16.19 41.61 -13.73
C GLY A 311 16.46 40.76 -14.99
N GLU A 312 15.84 41.13 -16.11
CA GLU A 312 15.82 40.33 -17.35
C GLU A 312 17.08 40.45 -18.25
N GLU A 313 18.03 41.35 -17.95
CA GLU A 313 19.08 41.77 -18.90
C GLU A 313 20.10 40.67 -19.31
N GLU A 314 20.18 39.53 -18.62
CA GLU A 314 21.01 38.40 -19.07
C GLU A 314 20.28 37.41 -20.02
N LYS A 315 18.93 37.41 -20.07
CA LYS A 315 18.17 36.49 -20.94
C LYS A 315 18.14 36.91 -22.42
N GLU A 316 18.57 38.12 -22.75
CA GLU A 316 18.58 38.65 -24.13
C GLU A 316 19.85 38.28 -24.92
N LYS A 317 20.99 38.05 -24.24
CA LYS A 317 22.28 37.74 -24.90
C LYS A 317 22.36 36.30 -25.43
N THR A 318 21.75 35.32 -24.75
CA THR A 318 21.70 33.91 -25.22
C THR A 318 20.69 33.70 -26.36
N LYS A 319 19.57 34.43 -26.39
CA LYS A 319 18.57 34.34 -27.48
C LYS A 319 19.06 34.88 -28.83
N LYS A 320 20.04 35.80 -28.87
CA LYS A 320 20.55 36.40 -30.11
C LYS A 320 21.56 35.53 -30.87
N THR A 321 22.18 34.52 -30.22
CA THR A 321 23.15 33.61 -30.86
C THR A 321 22.45 32.42 -31.55
N ALA A 322 21.43 31.82 -30.92
CA ALA A 322 20.72 30.67 -31.47
C ALA A 322 19.92 30.99 -32.74
N LYS A 323 19.36 32.21 -32.85
CA LYS A 323 18.44 32.60 -33.93
C LYS A 323 19.13 32.91 -35.29
N LYS A 324 20.43 32.64 -35.41
CA LYS A 324 21.23 32.90 -36.63
C LYS A 324 21.66 31.62 -37.38
N ALA A 325 21.47 30.43 -36.81
CA ALA A 325 21.85 29.16 -37.43
C ALA A 325 20.77 28.56 -38.36
N THR A 326 19.49 28.79 -38.08
CA THR A 326 18.37 28.08 -38.73
C THR A 326 17.64 28.87 -39.83
N LYS A 327 18.24 29.97 -40.33
CA LYS A 327 17.66 30.81 -41.41
C LYS A 327 18.48 30.80 -42.71
N GLN A 328 19.16 29.69 -42.99
CA GLN A 328 19.94 29.47 -44.22
C GLN A 328 19.76 28.07 -44.85
N ALA A 329 18.78 27.30 -44.38
CA ALA A 329 18.53 25.91 -44.81
C ALA A 329 17.18 25.68 -45.53
N SER A 330 16.35 26.72 -45.70
CA SER A 330 14.98 26.61 -46.24
C SER A 330 14.75 27.39 -47.55
N GLU A 331 15.78 28.00 -48.14
CA GLU A 331 15.74 28.63 -49.47
C GLU A 331 16.50 27.81 -50.52
N LYS A 332 15.98 26.62 -50.80
CA LYS A 332 16.27 25.84 -52.03
C LYS A 332 15.17 24.80 -52.27
N THR A 333 15.03 24.39 -53.54
CA THR A 333 14.09 23.34 -54.00
C THR A 333 12.60 23.57 -53.68
N LYS A 334 12.07 24.72 -54.10
CA LYS A 334 10.64 24.87 -54.43
C LYS A 334 10.38 25.49 -55.81
N GLU A 335 11.16 25.10 -56.82
CA GLU A 335 10.80 25.35 -58.23
C GLU A 335 11.40 24.30 -59.18
N ALA A 336 10.62 23.25 -59.49
CA ALA A 336 10.96 22.22 -60.48
C ALA A 336 9.71 21.47 -60.98
N THR A 337 8.95 22.12 -61.86
CA THR A 337 8.01 21.52 -62.86
C THR A 337 7.13 20.31 -62.48
N SER A 338 5.82 20.54 -62.43
CA SER A 338 4.82 19.53 -62.80
C SER A 338 4.65 19.47 -64.32
N LYS A 339 4.54 18.26 -64.91
CA LYS A 339 3.77 17.96 -66.14
C LYS A 339 3.86 16.48 -66.57
N ALA A 340 2.78 16.01 -67.22
CA ALA A 340 2.66 14.78 -68.03
C ALA A 340 2.80 13.41 -67.31
N LYS A 341 2.21 12.30 -67.79
CA LYS A 341 0.88 12.05 -68.42
C LYS A 341 0.67 10.52 -68.57
N LYS A 342 -0.51 10.00 -68.19
CA LYS A 342 -1.20 8.80 -68.73
C LYS A 342 -0.42 7.51 -69.11
N THR A 343 -0.75 6.40 -68.44
CA THR A 343 -1.24 5.11 -69.02
C THR A 343 -1.86 4.29 -67.86
N ALA A 344 -3.13 3.84 -67.90
CA ALA A 344 -3.72 2.66 -68.58
C ALA A 344 -3.41 1.32 -67.85
N LYS A 345 -4.32 0.32 -67.69
CA LYS A 345 -5.74 0.16 -68.09
C LYS A 345 -6.44 -1.01 -67.35
N ASN A 346 -7.74 -0.85 -67.02
CA ASN A 346 -8.89 -1.78 -66.89
C ASN A 346 -8.78 -3.31 -66.54
N VAL A 347 -9.96 -3.84 -66.13
CA VAL A 347 -10.49 -5.25 -66.15
C VAL A 347 -10.43 -5.99 -64.80
N ALA A 348 -11.48 -6.68 -64.31
CA ALA A 348 -12.96 -6.59 -64.44
C ALA A 348 -13.62 -7.50 -63.36
N GLY A 349 -14.89 -7.29 -62.98
CA GLY A 349 -15.56 -8.20 -62.02
C GLY A 349 -16.98 -7.79 -61.60
N THR A 350 -17.98 -8.01 -62.45
CA THR A 350 -19.37 -7.61 -62.18
C THR A 350 -20.14 -8.66 -61.35
N LYS A 351 -20.79 -8.25 -60.25
CA LYS A 351 -21.93 -8.98 -59.67
C LYS A 351 -23.09 -8.03 -59.28
N THR A 352 -24.30 -8.56 -59.43
CA THR A 352 -25.58 -7.84 -59.56
C THR A 352 -26.04 -7.17 -58.26
N LYS A 353 -26.50 -5.91 -58.33
CA LYS A 353 -27.23 -5.26 -57.22
C LYS A 353 -28.66 -5.79 -57.15
N VAL A 354 -29.03 -6.39 -56.01
CA VAL A 354 -30.44 -6.56 -55.62
C VAL A 354 -30.90 -5.27 -54.92
N LYS A 355 -31.98 -4.64 -55.42
CA LYS A 355 -32.64 -3.55 -54.69
C LYS A 355 -33.60 -4.14 -53.65
N GLN A 356 -33.15 -4.26 -52.39
CA GLN A 356 -34.10 -4.20 -51.28
C GLN A 356 -34.50 -2.74 -51.03
N LYS A 357 -35.74 -2.52 -50.61
CA LYS A 357 -36.25 -1.19 -50.25
C LYS A 357 -35.69 -0.82 -48.88
N SER A 358 -35.16 0.40 -48.75
CA SER A 358 -34.89 0.99 -47.44
C SER A 358 -36.19 1.17 -46.67
N SER A 359 -36.28 0.58 -45.47
CA SER A 359 -37.07 1.18 -44.40
C SER A 359 -36.49 2.57 -44.07
N LYS A 360 -37.31 3.46 -43.52
CA LYS A 360 -36.85 4.77 -43.01
C LYS A 360 -36.51 4.68 -41.53
N ASP A 361 -35.69 3.69 -41.18
CA ASP A 361 -35.09 3.66 -39.85
C ASP A 361 -33.96 4.69 -39.85
N LYS A 362 -33.90 5.54 -38.82
CA LYS A 362 -32.69 6.33 -38.57
C LYS A 362 -31.53 5.35 -38.33
N PRO A 363 -30.28 5.67 -38.72
CA PRO A 363 -29.14 4.97 -38.15
C PRO A 363 -29.23 5.07 -36.62
N ALA A 364 -29.32 3.93 -35.94
CA ALA A 364 -29.33 3.87 -34.48
C ALA A 364 -27.98 4.40 -33.98
N GLU A 365 -28.00 5.40 -33.11
CA GLU A 365 -26.81 6.19 -32.78
C GLU A 365 -25.75 5.34 -32.07
N ALA A 366 -24.47 5.65 -32.29
CA ALA A 366 -23.36 4.87 -31.78
C ALA A 366 -23.35 4.84 -30.25
N SER A 367 -23.57 3.65 -29.68
CA SER A 367 -23.64 3.43 -28.24
C SER A 367 -23.14 2.04 -27.87
N LEU A 368 -22.34 1.97 -26.79
CA LEU A 368 -21.97 0.71 -26.14
C LEU A 368 -22.91 0.36 -24.97
N LEU A 369 -23.79 1.29 -24.59
CA LEU A 369 -24.70 1.24 -23.44
C LEU A 369 -26.10 0.76 -23.86
N THR A 370 -26.41 -0.49 -23.53
CA THR A 370 -27.76 -1.05 -23.64
C THR A 370 -28.70 -0.50 -22.57
N GLU A 371 -30.01 -0.74 -22.73
CA GLU A 371 -31.02 -0.42 -21.70
C GLU A 371 -30.72 -1.14 -20.36
N PHE A 372 -30.14 -2.34 -20.42
CA PHE A 372 -29.78 -3.12 -19.24
C PHE A 372 -28.54 -2.56 -18.53
N ASP A 373 -27.51 -2.15 -19.28
CA ASP A 373 -26.34 -1.49 -18.71
C ASP A 373 -26.75 -0.21 -17.96
N VAL A 374 -27.64 0.59 -18.56
CA VAL A 374 -28.19 1.81 -17.93
C VAL A 374 -29.07 1.50 -16.72
N HIS A 375 -29.82 0.39 -16.71
CA HIS A 375 -30.56 -0.04 -15.53
C HIS A 375 -29.61 -0.38 -14.38
N LEU A 376 -28.61 -1.23 -14.62
CA LEU A 376 -27.61 -1.60 -13.62
C LEU A 376 -26.85 -0.37 -13.08
N PHE A 377 -26.49 0.57 -13.95
CA PHE A 377 -25.84 1.83 -13.58
C PHE A 377 -26.68 2.65 -12.58
N LYS A 378 -27.99 2.80 -12.85
CA LYS A 378 -28.93 3.53 -11.97
C LYS A 378 -29.20 2.82 -10.65
N GLU A 379 -29.19 1.49 -10.62
CA GLU A 379 -29.31 0.70 -9.39
C GLU A 379 -27.97 0.60 -8.60
N GLY A 380 -26.88 1.12 -9.17
CA GLY A 380 -25.55 1.08 -8.56
C GLY A 380 -24.86 -0.29 -8.66
N LYS A 381 -25.31 -1.14 -9.59
CA LYS A 381 -24.89 -2.55 -9.77
C LYS A 381 -24.16 -2.82 -11.09
N HIS A 382 -23.58 -1.80 -11.75
CA HIS A 382 -22.78 -2.00 -12.96
C HIS A 382 -21.29 -1.98 -12.62
N PHE A 383 -20.65 -3.13 -12.53
CA PHE A 383 -19.26 -3.22 -12.07
C PHE A 383 -18.21 -3.30 -13.21
N HIS A 384 -18.64 -3.35 -14.48
CA HIS A 384 -17.75 -3.25 -15.65
C HIS A 384 -17.94 -1.93 -16.42
N LEU A 385 -18.17 -0.79 -15.71
CA LEU A 385 -18.41 0.51 -16.36
C LEU A 385 -17.24 0.98 -17.23
N TYR A 386 -16.02 0.53 -16.94
CA TYR A 386 -14.86 0.76 -17.80
C TYR A 386 -15.05 0.25 -19.23
N GLU A 387 -15.94 -0.71 -19.51
CA GLU A 387 -16.23 -1.20 -20.88
C GLU A 387 -17.30 -0.36 -21.61
N LYS A 388 -17.78 0.72 -20.98
CA LYS A 388 -19.01 1.43 -21.38
C LYS A 388 -18.87 2.96 -21.32
N LEU A 389 -18.22 3.46 -20.28
CA LEU A 389 -17.88 4.86 -20.08
C LEU A 389 -16.40 5.09 -20.41
N GLY A 390 -16.00 6.34 -20.60
CA GLY A 390 -14.65 6.69 -21.03
C GLY A 390 -14.55 6.89 -22.55
N SER A 391 -13.38 6.62 -23.12
CA SER A 391 -13.15 6.62 -24.57
C SER A 391 -12.77 5.23 -25.10
N HIS A 392 -13.43 4.82 -26.18
CA HIS A 392 -13.33 3.48 -26.75
C HIS A 392 -13.09 3.54 -28.26
N LEU A 393 -12.06 2.85 -28.75
CA LEU A 393 -11.83 2.68 -30.19
C LEU A 393 -12.86 1.70 -30.76
N MET A 394 -13.59 2.10 -31.80
CA MET A 394 -14.55 1.22 -32.47
C MET A 394 -14.76 1.57 -33.94
N GLU A 395 -15.25 0.59 -34.71
CA GLU A 395 -15.83 0.84 -36.03
C GLU A 395 -17.34 1.06 -35.89
N TYR A 396 -17.86 2.15 -36.45
CA TYR A 396 -19.28 2.42 -36.55
C TYR A 396 -19.65 2.76 -38.01
N MET A 397 -20.57 1.97 -38.58
CA MET A 397 -21.08 2.12 -39.94
C MET A 397 -20.00 2.20 -41.05
N GLY A 398 -18.94 1.39 -40.96
CA GLY A 398 -17.85 1.38 -41.96
C GLY A 398 -16.81 2.49 -41.75
N THR A 399 -16.81 3.13 -40.57
CA THR A 399 -15.89 4.22 -40.22
C THR A 399 -15.23 3.91 -38.89
N GLU A 400 -13.89 3.86 -38.86
CA GLU A 400 -13.11 3.81 -37.63
C GLU A 400 -13.21 5.16 -36.89
N GLY A 401 -13.16 5.13 -35.56
CA GLY A 401 -13.15 6.34 -34.74
C GLY A 401 -13.19 6.01 -33.25
N VAL A 402 -13.57 7.01 -32.45
CA VAL A 402 -13.67 6.87 -30.99
C VAL A 402 -15.09 7.17 -30.54
N TYR A 403 -15.67 6.25 -29.77
CA TYR A 403 -16.86 6.49 -28.96
C TYR A 403 -16.46 7.05 -27.60
N PHE A 404 -17.15 8.09 -27.16
CA PHE A 404 -16.97 8.75 -25.87
C PHE A 404 -18.29 8.70 -25.10
N ALA A 405 -18.24 8.32 -23.83
CA ALA A 405 -19.40 8.35 -22.95
C ALA A 405 -19.06 8.87 -21.55
N LEU A 406 -19.81 9.89 -21.11
CA LEU A 406 -19.59 10.61 -19.86
C LEU A 406 -20.88 10.76 -19.05
N TRP A 407 -20.84 10.50 -17.75
CA TRP A 407 -21.92 10.83 -16.83
C TRP A 407 -21.78 12.27 -16.31
N ALA A 408 -22.76 13.12 -16.64
CA ALA A 408 -22.84 14.53 -16.25
C ALA A 408 -24.31 15.00 -16.19
N PRO A 409 -25.11 14.54 -15.21
CA PRO A 409 -26.58 14.69 -15.20
C PRO A 409 -27.11 16.13 -15.13
N ASN A 410 -26.36 17.06 -14.54
CA ASN A 410 -26.77 18.46 -14.38
C ASN A 410 -26.17 19.39 -15.45
N ALA A 411 -25.41 18.83 -16.41
CA ALA A 411 -24.88 19.56 -17.54
C ALA A 411 -26.01 20.06 -18.45
N LYS A 412 -25.83 21.24 -19.02
CA LYS A 412 -26.65 21.84 -20.07
C LYS A 412 -26.07 21.56 -21.46
N HIS A 413 -24.74 21.43 -21.54
CA HIS A 413 -23.98 21.13 -22.75
C HIS A 413 -22.69 20.41 -22.34
N VAL A 414 -22.34 19.37 -23.10
CA VAL A 414 -21.04 18.69 -23.02
C VAL A 414 -20.48 18.59 -24.44
N SER A 415 -19.18 18.84 -24.61
CA SER A 415 -18.47 18.59 -25.87
C SER A 415 -17.11 17.96 -25.62
N VAL A 416 -16.65 17.12 -26.56
CA VAL A 416 -15.30 16.56 -26.53
C VAL A 416 -14.35 17.56 -27.17
N ILE A 417 -13.41 18.10 -26.41
CA ILE A 417 -12.36 18.98 -26.92
C ILE A 417 -11.03 18.23 -26.97
N GLY A 418 -10.19 18.49 -27.97
CA GLY A 418 -8.95 17.74 -28.11
C GLY A 418 -8.05 18.19 -29.26
N ASN A 419 -6.92 17.52 -29.40
CA ASN A 419 -5.91 17.85 -30.43
C ASN A 419 -6.45 17.75 -31.87
N PHE A 420 -7.38 16.81 -32.11
CA PHE A 420 -8.04 16.59 -33.41
C PHE A 420 -9.01 17.73 -33.80
N ASN A 421 -9.52 18.51 -32.84
CA ASN A 421 -10.43 19.62 -33.08
C ASN A 421 -9.91 20.98 -32.61
N GLN A 422 -8.58 21.10 -32.41
CA GLN A 422 -7.90 22.33 -31.96
C GLN A 422 -8.42 22.87 -30.62
N TRP A 423 -8.96 22.00 -29.77
CA TRP A 423 -9.63 22.32 -28.49
C TRP A 423 -10.87 23.22 -28.63
N ASP A 424 -11.54 23.21 -29.79
CA ASP A 424 -12.76 23.98 -30.01
C ASP A 424 -13.95 23.39 -29.22
N LYS A 425 -14.34 24.14 -28.18
CA LYS A 425 -15.45 23.91 -27.26
C LYS A 425 -16.82 23.70 -27.93
N GLN A 426 -16.98 24.01 -29.21
CA GLN A 426 -18.24 23.84 -29.94
C GLN A 426 -18.14 22.84 -31.11
N ALA A 427 -16.97 22.29 -31.42
CA ALA A 427 -16.78 21.45 -32.60
C ALA A 427 -17.44 20.07 -32.49
N HIS A 428 -17.41 19.43 -31.32
CA HIS A 428 -17.89 18.05 -31.12
C HIS A 428 -18.83 17.94 -29.90
N PRO A 429 -20.06 18.48 -29.99
CA PRO A 429 -21.07 18.35 -28.93
C PRO A 429 -21.50 16.88 -28.77
N MET A 430 -21.56 16.43 -27.52
CA MET A 430 -22.14 15.15 -27.12
C MET A 430 -23.67 15.27 -27.01
N LYS A 431 -24.37 14.14 -27.04
CA LYS A 431 -25.83 14.08 -26.86
C LYS A 431 -26.18 13.42 -25.53
N PRO A 432 -27.10 13.97 -24.73
CA PRO A 432 -27.61 13.29 -23.54
C PRO A 432 -28.55 12.15 -23.96
N ARG A 433 -28.51 11.03 -23.24
CA ARG A 433 -29.42 9.91 -23.48
C ARG A 433 -30.85 10.25 -23.05
N GLU A 434 -31.83 9.92 -23.90
CA GLU A 434 -33.27 10.13 -23.64
C GLU A 434 -33.86 9.20 -22.56
N ASP A 435 -33.01 8.43 -21.85
CA ASP A 435 -33.39 7.48 -20.80
C ASP A 435 -33.30 8.05 -19.36
N SER A 436 -32.91 9.32 -19.19
CA SER A 436 -32.68 9.97 -17.88
C SER A 436 -31.59 9.33 -17.01
N SER A 437 -30.55 8.74 -17.62
CA SER A 437 -29.30 8.34 -16.94
C SER A 437 -28.37 9.52 -16.60
N GLY A 438 -28.50 10.64 -17.32
CA GLY A 438 -27.52 11.72 -17.27
C GLY A 438 -26.20 11.41 -17.97
N ILE A 439 -26.14 10.30 -18.73
CA ILE A 439 -24.99 9.98 -19.58
C ILE A 439 -25.12 10.73 -20.91
N TRP A 440 -23.99 11.25 -21.37
CA TRP A 440 -23.77 11.91 -22.64
C TRP A 440 -22.90 11.03 -23.54
N GLU A 441 -23.22 10.94 -24.83
CA GLU A 441 -22.52 10.08 -25.80
C GLU A 441 -22.11 10.85 -27.06
N ALA A 442 -20.99 10.46 -27.67
CA ALA A 442 -20.59 10.87 -29.01
C ALA A 442 -19.75 9.79 -29.71
N PHE A 443 -19.77 9.74 -31.04
CA PHE A 443 -18.79 9.01 -31.84
C PHE A 443 -18.09 9.97 -32.80
N ILE A 444 -16.76 9.95 -32.82
CA ILE A 444 -15.92 10.93 -33.49
C ILE A 444 -14.90 10.21 -34.40
N PRO A 445 -15.06 10.26 -35.73
CA PRO A 445 -14.12 9.69 -36.69
C PRO A 445 -12.72 10.33 -36.71
N ASP A 446 -12.62 11.62 -36.36
CA ASP A 446 -11.34 12.35 -36.38
C ASP A 446 -10.46 12.08 -35.15
N ALA A 447 -11.01 11.42 -34.12
CA ALA A 447 -10.31 10.96 -32.94
C ALA A 447 -9.80 9.51 -33.12
N LYS A 448 -8.68 9.17 -32.47
CA LYS A 448 -7.98 7.88 -32.62
C LYS A 448 -7.07 7.59 -31.42
N LYS A 449 -6.41 6.42 -31.38
CA LYS A 449 -5.39 6.11 -30.36
C LYS A 449 -4.32 7.20 -30.31
N GLY A 450 -4.03 7.71 -29.11
CA GLY A 450 -3.11 8.84 -28.90
C GLY A 450 -3.72 10.23 -29.16
N SER A 451 -5.02 10.35 -29.42
CA SER A 451 -5.72 11.64 -29.36
C SER A 451 -5.78 12.15 -27.92
N LEU A 452 -5.29 13.36 -27.70
CA LEU A 452 -5.44 14.09 -26.44
C LEU A 452 -6.84 14.69 -26.39
N TYR A 453 -7.56 14.51 -25.28
CA TYR A 453 -8.92 15.01 -25.11
C TYR A 453 -9.27 15.42 -23.67
N LYS A 454 -10.31 16.24 -23.57
CA LYS A 454 -11.04 16.62 -22.36
C LYS A 454 -12.52 16.75 -22.68
N TYR A 455 -13.37 16.77 -21.66
CA TYR A 455 -14.76 17.20 -21.79
C TYR A 455 -14.88 18.66 -21.39
N PHE A 456 -15.37 19.50 -22.30
CA PHE A 456 -15.87 20.82 -21.93
C PHE A 456 -17.33 20.67 -21.46
N ILE A 457 -17.61 21.11 -20.24
CA ILE A 457 -18.93 21.00 -19.61
C ILE A 457 -19.43 22.42 -19.29
N GLN A 458 -20.65 22.73 -19.72
CA GLN A 458 -21.42 23.89 -19.25
C GLN A 458 -22.59 23.39 -18.41
N SER A 459 -22.67 23.82 -17.16
CA SER A 459 -23.74 23.43 -16.24
C SER A 459 -25.01 24.24 -16.43
N THR A 460 -26.13 23.72 -15.92
CA THR A 460 -27.41 24.45 -15.85
C THR A 460 -27.35 25.71 -14.97
N ASN A 461 -26.42 25.78 -14.01
CA ASN A 461 -26.21 26.96 -13.15
C ASN A 461 -25.24 28.02 -13.73
N GLY A 462 -24.62 27.75 -14.89
CA GLY A 462 -23.64 28.65 -15.52
C GLY A 462 -22.18 28.42 -15.15
N TYR A 463 -21.86 27.40 -14.34
CA TYR A 463 -20.49 26.88 -14.20
C TYR A 463 -20.00 26.32 -15.55
N GLU A 464 -18.72 26.56 -15.87
CA GLU A 464 -18.05 26.00 -17.04
C GLU A 464 -16.69 25.40 -16.63
N ALA A 465 -16.35 24.22 -17.14
CA ALA A 465 -15.08 23.56 -16.84
C ALA A 465 -14.55 22.72 -18.02
N GLU A 466 -13.25 22.44 -17.99
CA GLU A 466 -12.58 21.48 -18.86
C GLU A 466 -12.08 20.31 -18.00
N LYS A 467 -12.82 19.20 -18.03
CA LYS A 467 -12.57 18.00 -17.23
C LYS A 467 -11.75 16.98 -18.01
N GLY A 468 -10.83 16.30 -17.32
CA GLY A 468 -10.35 15.01 -17.78
C GLY A 468 -11.46 13.96 -17.66
N ASP A 469 -11.26 12.82 -18.30
CA ASP A 469 -12.22 11.72 -18.29
C ASP A 469 -12.06 10.85 -17.03
N PRO A 470 -13.11 10.70 -16.19
CA PRO A 470 -13.07 9.84 -15.01
C PRO A 470 -12.69 8.38 -15.32
N TYR A 471 -12.93 7.91 -16.54
CA TYR A 471 -12.70 6.53 -17.01
C TYR A 471 -11.56 6.42 -18.04
N ALA A 472 -10.72 7.45 -18.21
CA ALA A 472 -9.59 7.34 -19.14
C ALA A 472 -8.56 6.29 -18.71
N PHE A 473 -8.13 5.46 -19.67
CA PHE A 473 -7.10 4.44 -19.51
C PHE A 473 -5.66 4.97 -19.57
N MET A 474 -5.46 6.20 -20.06
CA MET A 474 -4.17 6.88 -20.08
C MET A 474 -4.38 8.40 -19.99
N TRP A 475 -3.42 9.10 -19.40
CA TRP A 475 -3.39 10.56 -19.27
C TRP A 475 -2.08 11.12 -19.81
N GLU A 476 -2.02 12.44 -20.04
CA GLU A 476 -0.75 13.14 -20.21
C GLU A 476 0.03 13.19 -18.89
N THR A 477 1.37 13.14 -18.97
CA THR A 477 2.23 13.26 -17.79
C THR A 477 2.03 14.61 -17.08
N PRO A 478 1.71 14.61 -15.76
CA PRO A 478 1.56 15.82 -14.97
C PRO A 478 2.80 16.75 -15.08
N PRO A 479 2.63 18.08 -15.13
CA PRO A 479 1.42 18.85 -14.81
C PRO A 479 0.42 19.02 -15.98
N ASN A 480 0.58 18.31 -17.09
CA ASN A 480 -0.46 18.24 -18.12
C ASN A 480 -1.65 17.42 -17.60
N THR A 481 -2.82 17.58 -18.22
CA THR A 481 -4.11 17.17 -17.63
C THR A 481 -5.15 16.69 -18.64
N ALA A 482 -4.80 16.50 -19.92
CA ALA A 482 -5.70 15.83 -20.85
C ALA A 482 -5.69 14.31 -20.62
N SER A 483 -6.83 13.69 -20.89
CA SER A 483 -6.93 12.26 -21.08
C SER A 483 -6.41 11.89 -22.47
N VAL A 484 -5.95 10.65 -22.63
CA VAL A 484 -5.44 10.12 -23.89
C VAL A 484 -6.34 8.97 -24.32
N VAL A 485 -6.88 9.04 -25.54
CA VAL A 485 -7.61 7.92 -26.13
C VAL A 485 -6.65 6.74 -26.25
N TRP A 486 -6.96 5.65 -25.57
CA TRP A 486 -6.10 4.48 -25.48
C TRP A 486 -6.93 3.20 -25.45
N ASP A 487 -6.27 2.07 -25.66
CA ASP A 487 -6.86 0.74 -25.48
C ASP A 487 -5.94 -0.11 -24.59
N LEU A 488 -6.52 -1.15 -24.00
CA LEU A 488 -5.85 -2.07 -23.10
C LEU A 488 -5.58 -3.42 -23.78
N GLU A 489 -5.48 -3.43 -25.12
CA GLU A 489 -5.13 -4.65 -25.84
C GLU A 489 -3.70 -5.08 -25.48
N THR A 490 -3.57 -6.33 -25.04
CA THR A 490 -2.32 -6.98 -24.66
C THR A 490 -2.44 -8.49 -24.85
N SER A 491 -1.36 -9.24 -24.62
CA SER A 491 -1.35 -10.71 -24.70
C SER A 491 -0.48 -11.28 -23.58
N TRP A 492 -1.09 -11.39 -22.40
CA TRP A 492 -0.49 -11.92 -21.18
C TRP A 492 0.08 -13.33 -21.35
N LYS A 493 1.25 -13.59 -20.74
CA LYS A 493 1.90 -14.91 -20.66
C LYS A 493 1.78 -15.59 -19.29
N ASP A 494 1.31 -14.86 -18.28
CA ASP A 494 1.23 -15.25 -16.86
C ASP A 494 0.17 -16.32 -16.53
N SER A 495 -0.50 -16.92 -17.52
CA SER A 495 -1.50 -17.99 -17.37
C SER A 495 -1.12 -19.09 -16.36
N ALA A 496 0.16 -19.44 -16.24
CA ALA A 496 0.65 -20.40 -15.25
C ALA A 496 0.57 -19.90 -13.80
N TRP A 497 0.80 -18.61 -13.56
CA TRP A 497 0.58 -17.94 -12.26
C TRP A 497 -0.91 -17.90 -11.93
N MET A 498 -1.74 -17.42 -12.87
CA MET A 498 -3.19 -17.30 -12.65
C MET A 498 -3.88 -18.64 -12.38
N GLU A 499 -3.44 -19.72 -13.05
CA GLU A 499 -3.90 -21.07 -12.69
C GLU A 499 -3.42 -21.53 -11.30
N GLU A 500 -2.20 -21.17 -10.89
CA GLU A 500 -1.56 -21.63 -9.65
C GLU A 500 -2.12 -20.89 -8.43
N ARG A 501 -2.35 -19.58 -8.53
CA ARG A 501 -3.09 -18.75 -7.58
C ARG A 501 -4.46 -19.38 -7.28
N LYS A 502 -5.21 -19.72 -8.33
CA LYS A 502 -6.51 -20.37 -8.24
C LYS A 502 -6.48 -21.79 -7.65
N LYS A 503 -5.39 -22.54 -7.81
CA LYS A 503 -5.20 -23.85 -7.13
C LYS A 503 -4.93 -23.69 -5.63
N LYS A 504 -4.27 -22.60 -5.23
CA LYS A 504 -3.91 -22.24 -3.84
C LYS A 504 -5.03 -21.53 -3.06
N MET A 505 -6.06 -21.02 -3.74
CA MET A 505 -7.25 -20.40 -3.15
C MET A 505 -7.74 -21.13 -1.89
N GLY A 506 -7.81 -20.42 -0.76
CA GLY A 506 -8.29 -20.94 0.52
C GLY A 506 -7.32 -21.85 1.30
N GLN A 507 -6.13 -22.12 0.78
CA GLN A 507 -5.06 -22.80 1.52
C GLN A 507 -4.24 -21.77 2.32
N PRO A 508 -3.68 -22.13 3.49
CA PRO A 508 -2.68 -21.28 4.15
C PRO A 508 -1.48 -21.03 3.23
N GLN A 509 -0.97 -19.80 3.20
CA GLN A 509 0.18 -19.38 2.41
C GLN A 509 1.12 -18.52 3.26
N PRO A 510 2.46 -18.61 3.08
CA PRO A 510 3.35 -17.56 3.56
C PRO A 510 3.08 -16.27 2.75
N VAL A 511 2.71 -15.19 3.43
CA VAL A 511 2.56 -13.86 2.80
C VAL A 511 3.54 -12.89 3.47
N SER A 512 4.63 -12.64 2.74
CA SER A 512 5.66 -11.65 3.03
C SER A 512 5.74 -10.65 1.87
N VAL A 513 5.44 -9.39 2.18
CA VAL A 513 5.20 -8.29 1.25
C VAL A 513 6.34 -7.28 1.32
N TYR A 514 6.81 -6.84 0.15
CA TYR A 514 7.69 -5.68 0.02
C TYR A 514 6.87 -4.47 -0.47
N GLU A 515 6.70 -3.45 0.36
CA GLU A 515 5.95 -2.24 0.00
C GLU A 515 6.88 -1.25 -0.74
N LEU A 516 6.43 -0.69 -1.85
CA LEU A 516 7.26 0.05 -2.81
C LEU A 516 6.55 1.27 -3.40
N HIS A 517 7.25 2.42 -3.43
CA HIS A 517 6.88 3.58 -4.25
C HIS A 517 7.67 3.61 -5.56
N VAL A 518 6.96 3.43 -6.68
CA VAL A 518 7.56 3.29 -8.03
C VAL A 518 8.50 4.44 -8.38
N GLY A 519 8.14 5.68 -7.99
CA GLY A 519 8.89 6.88 -8.33
C GLY A 519 10.22 7.09 -7.58
N SER A 520 10.49 6.36 -6.49
CA SER A 520 11.68 6.58 -5.66
C SER A 520 12.45 5.33 -5.23
N TRP A 521 11.97 4.12 -5.55
CA TRP A 521 12.75 2.88 -5.34
C TRP A 521 14.13 2.99 -5.97
N LYS A 522 14.20 3.40 -7.25
CA LYS A 522 15.42 3.71 -7.99
C LYS A 522 15.20 4.89 -8.93
N ARG A 523 16.26 5.67 -9.12
CA ARG A 523 16.36 6.77 -10.11
C ARG A 523 17.65 6.63 -10.90
N VAL A 524 17.72 7.25 -12.09
CA VAL A 524 18.88 7.25 -12.99
C VAL A 524 19.69 8.54 -12.81
N PRO A 525 20.89 8.52 -12.19
CA PRO A 525 21.70 9.72 -11.99
C PRO A 525 22.15 10.39 -13.29
N GLU A 526 22.38 9.60 -14.34
CA GLU A 526 22.78 10.06 -15.67
C GLU A 526 21.66 10.80 -16.42
N GLU A 527 20.40 10.66 -15.97
CA GLU A 527 19.20 11.27 -16.56
C GLU A 527 18.49 12.18 -15.55
N ASP A 528 19.25 13.06 -14.90
CA ASP A 528 18.74 14.10 -13.97
C ASP A 528 17.85 13.55 -12.84
N MET A 529 18.22 12.38 -12.31
CA MET A 529 17.47 11.64 -11.28
C MET A 529 16.03 11.27 -11.69
N ARG A 530 15.78 11.04 -12.98
CA ARG A 530 14.53 10.43 -13.48
C ARG A 530 14.25 9.10 -12.78
N SER A 531 13.01 8.88 -12.34
CA SER A 531 12.52 7.57 -11.85
C SER A 531 12.62 6.49 -12.93
N LEU A 532 12.86 5.24 -12.54
CA LEU A 532 12.76 4.13 -13.49
C LEU A 532 11.34 4.05 -14.10
N SER A 533 11.26 3.75 -15.39
CA SER A 533 10.03 3.40 -16.09
C SER A 533 9.58 1.98 -15.73
N TYR A 534 8.31 1.65 -15.96
CA TYR A 534 7.78 0.31 -15.70
C TYR A 534 8.58 -0.81 -16.40
N ARG A 535 9.18 -0.54 -17.58
CA ARG A 535 10.12 -1.45 -18.26
C ARG A 535 11.42 -1.63 -17.49
N GLU A 536 12.05 -0.54 -17.05
CA GLU A 536 13.29 -0.59 -16.26
C GLU A 536 13.09 -1.18 -14.85
N LEU A 537 11.88 -1.06 -14.27
CA LEU A 537 11.48 -1.83 -13.09
C LEU A 537 11.36 -3.33 -13.43
N ALA A 538 10.72 -3.69 -14.55
CA ALA A 538 10.51 -5.10 -14.93
C ALA A 538 11.83 -5.86 -15.13
N GLU A 539 12.88 -5.19 -15.59
CA GLU A 539 14.23 -5.78 -15.72
C GLU A 539 14.94 -6.01 -14.37
N GLN A 540 14.57 -5.31 -13.29
CA GLN A 540 15.33 -5.29 -12.03
C GLN A 540 14.57 -5.79 -10.80
N LEU A 541 13.31 -5.36 -10.62
CA LEU A 541 12.53 -5.61 -9.43
C LEU A 541 12.20 -7.10 -9.24
N PRO A 542 11.74 -7.86 -10.26
CA PRO A 542 11.40 -9.27 -10.07
C PRO A 542 12.62 -10.12 -9.65
N ALA A 543 13.80 -9.79 -10.17
CA ALA A 543 15.05 -10.43 -9.75
C ALA A 543 15.41 -10.08 -8.30
N TYR A 544 15.30 -8.80 -7.90
CA TYR A 544 15.61 -8.36 -6.54
C TYR A 544 14.68 -8.98 -5.49
N LEU A 545 13.36 -8.98 -5.73
CA LEU A 545 12.37 -9.55 -4.80
C LEU A 545 12.56 -11.06 -4.63
N LYS A 546 12.89 -11.75 -5.72
CA LYS A 546 13.19 -13.19 -5.73
C LYS A 546 14.51 -13.52 -5.02
N GLU A 547 15.54 -12.66 -5.13
CA GLU A 547 16.79 -12.80 -4.37
C GLU A 547 16.58 -12.52 -2.88
N MET A 548 15.76 -11.52 -2.54
CA MET A 548 15.37 -11.19 -1.16
C MET A 548 14.38 -12.18 -0.55
N GLY A 549 13.81 -13.07 -1.36
CA GLY A 549 12.92 -14.15 -0.95
C GLY A 549 11.47 -13.75 -0.66
N PHE A 550 11.05 -12.51 -0.96
CA PHE A 550 9.68 -12.05 -0.77
C PHE A 550 8.67 -12.85 -1.62
N THR A 551 7.39 -12.75 -1.25
CA THR A 551 6.29 -13.47 -1.94
C THR A 551 5.39 -12.54 -2.75
N HIS A 552 5.29 -11.27 -2.34
CA HIS A 552 4.45 -10.25 -2.94
C HIS A 552 5.17 -8.89 -2.95
N VAL A 553 4.78 -8.01 -3.87
CA VAL A 553 5.03 -6.57 -3.81
C VAL A 553 3.70 -5.84 -3.59
N GLU A 554 3.72 -4.83 -2.75
CA GLU A 554 2.60 -3.89 -2.57
C GLU A 554 3.03 -2.53 -3.15
N PHE A 555 2.40 -2.11 -4.24
CA PHE A 555 2.69 -0.82 -4.86
C PHE A 555 1.80 0.27 -4.24
N MET A 556 2.43 1.29 -3.65
CA MET A 556 1.78 2.56 -3.31
C MET A 556 1.07 3.15 -4.55
N PRO A 557 0.00 3.95 -4.39
CA PRO A 557 -1.05 4.05 -5.41
C PRO A 557 -0.55 4.40 -6.80
N VAL A 558 -0.68 3.44 -7.71
CA VAL A 558 -0.19 3.53 -9.09
C VAL A 558 -1.11 4.36 -10.00
N MET A 559 -2.32 4.69 -9.56
CA MET A 559 -3.31 5.47 -10.30
C MET A 559 -2.81 6.89 -10.61
N GLU A 560 -3.31 7.52 -11.68
CA GLU A 560 -2.81 8.83 -12.09
C GLU A 560 -3.21 9.95 -11.10
N HIS A 561 -2.20 10.65 -10.59
CA HIS A 561 -2.30 11.67 -9.54
C HIS A 561 -1.50 12.92 -9.96
N PRO A 562 -2.00 14.15 -9.75
CA PRO A 562 -1.35 15.35 -10.28
C PRO A 562 -0.10 15.72 -9.47
N PHE A 563 -0.17 15.65 -8.13
CA PHE A 563 0.91 16.02 -7.24
C PHE A 563 1.73 14.80 -6.78
N PHE A 564 2.99 14.72 -7.19
CA PHE A 564 3.91 13.62 -6.88
C PHE A 564 4.19 13.47 -5.37
N GLY A 565 4.20 14.59 -4.63
CA GLY A 565 4.34 14.58 -3.16
C GLY A 565 3.12 14.09 -2.39
N SER A 566 2.05 13.65 -3.06
CA SER A 566 0.96 12.86 -2.45
C SER A 566 1.26 11.35 -2.42
N TRP A 567 2.37 10.91 -3.02
CA TRP A 567 2.81 9.51 -3.11
C TRP A 567 1.84 8.56 -3.81
N GLY A 568 0.84 9.12 -4.50
CA GLY A 568 -0.26 8.39 -5.14
C GLY A 568 -1.63 8.70 -4.53
N TYR A 569 -1.72 9.03 -3.25
CA TYR A 569 -3.00 9.09 -2.52
C TYR A 569 -3.98 10.19 -2.97
N GLN A 570 -3.54 11.19 -3.73
CA GLN A 570 -4.44 12.21 -4.31
C GLN A 570 -4.76 11.89 -5.78
N VAL A 571 -5.49 10.80 -6.01
CA VAL A 571 -5.83 10.28 -7.35
C VAL A 571 -6.80 11.20 -8.11
N THR A 572 -6.57 11.39 -9.41
CA THR A 572 -7.52 12.05 -10.33
C THR A 572 -7.89 11.19 -11.55
N GLY A 573 -6.96 10.37 -12.05
CA GLY A 573 -7.20 9.41 -13.15
C GLY A 573 -7.28 7.97 -12.62
N TYR A 574 -8.44 7.63 -12.05
CA TYR A 574 -8.66 6.36 -11.35
C TYR A 574 -8.42 5.10 -12.20
N PHE A 575 -8.72 5.18 -13.50
CA PHE A 575 -8.65 4.05 -14.44
C PHE A 575 -7.36 4.05 -15.30
N ALA A 576 -6.33 4.79 -14.90
CA ALA A 576 -5.04 4.82 -15.59
C ALA A 576 -3.86 4.64 -14.61
N PRO A 577 -2.84 3.82 -14.93
CA PRO A 577 -1.57 3.86 -14.23
C PRO A 577 -0.83 5.16 -14.58
N SER A 578 -0.04 5.69 -13.64
CA SER A 578 0.59 7.00 -13.80
C SER A 578 1.57 7.02 -14.97
N SER A 579 1.27 7.92 -15.91
CA SER A 579 2.02 8.16 -17.15
C SER A 579 3.44 8.71 -16.92
N ARG A 580 3.83 8.96 -15.66
CA ARG A 580 5.21 9.25 -15.25
C ARG A 580 6.20 8.12 -15.61
N PHE A 581 5.73 6.86 -15.62
CA PHE A 581 6.59 5.68 -15.71
C PHE A 581 6.39 4.86 -16.99
N GLY A 582 5.44 5.23 -17.87
CA GLY A 582 5.23 4.55 -19.15
C GLY A 582 3.76 4.54 -19.60
N THR A 583 3.44 3.63 -20.50
CA THR A 583 2.07 3.33 -20.96
C THR A 583 1.41 2.24 -20.09
N PRO A 584 0.07 2.06 -20.16
CA PRO A 584 -0.62 0.94 -19.52
C PRO A 584 0.00 -0.43 -19.83
N GLN A 585 0.38 -0.68 -21.08
CA GLN A 585 1.04 -1.93 -21.51
C GLN A 585 2.46 -2.11 -20.95
N ASP A 586 3.10 -1.04 -20.46
CA ASP A 586 4.38 -1.14 -19.75
C ASP A 586 4.17 -1.55 -18.29
N PHE A 587 3.09 -1.07 -17.65
CA PHE A 587 2.72 -1.52 -16.30
C PHE A 587 2.20 -2.96 -16.28
N MET A 588 1.38 -3.36 -17.26
CA MET A 588 1.00 -4.77 -17.46
C MET A 588 2.22 -5.68 -17.58
N HIS A 589 3.27 -5.23 -18.28
CA HIS A 589 4.49 -6.03 -18.42
C HIS A 589 5.34 -6.10 -17.14
N LEU A 590 5.31 -5.08 -16.28
CA LEU A 590 5.90 -5.16 -14.94
C LEU A 590 5.20 -6.25 -14.11
N ILE A 591 3.87 -6.28 -14.13
CA ILE A 591 3.07 -7.31 -13.44
C ILE A 591 3.33 -8.70 -14.04
N GLU A 592 3.32 -8.83 -15.36
CA GLU A 592 3.69 -10.08 -16.07
C GLU A 592 5.07 -10.60 -15.66
N SER A 593 6.06 -9.71 -15.53
CA SER A 593 7.43 -10.07 -15.14
C SER A 593 7.55 -10.47 -13.66
N LEU A 594 6.68 -9.94 -12.79
CA LEU A 594 6.57 -10.34 -11.39
C LEU A 594 5.89 -11.72 -11.29
N HIS A 595 4.82 -11.95 -12.03
CA HIS A 595 4.14 -13.25 -12.11
C HIS A 595 5.06 -14.35 -12.69
N GLU A 596 5.84 -14.05 -13.76
CA GLU A 596 6.87 -14.95 -14.29
C GLU A 596 8.02 -15.22 -13.27
N ALA A 597 8.31 -14.27 -12.37
CA ALA A 597 9.23 -14.49 -11.26
C ALA A 597 8.62 -15.29 -10.09
N GLY A 598 7.29 -15.37 -9.99
CA GLY A 598 6.57 -16.00 -8.87
C GLY A 598 6.32 -15.05 -7.69
N ILE A 599 6.19 -13.75 -7.98
CA ILE A 599 5.89 -12.68 -7.02
C ILE A 599 4.49 -12.14 -7.32
N GLY A 600 3.61 -12.12 -6.32
CA GLY A 600 2.28 -11.55 -6.47
C GLY A 600 2.23 -10.03 -6.34
N VAL A 601 1.19 -9.40 -6.89
CA VAL A 601 1.05 -7.93 -6.96
C VAL A 601 -0.18 -7.45 -6.19
N ILE A 602 0.05 -6.69 -5.12
CA ILE A 602 -0.97 -5.94 -4.39
C ILE A 602 -0.87 -4.47 -4.82
N LEU A 603 -2.02 -3.80 -5.00
CA LEU A 603 -2.08 -2.37 -5.29
C LEU A 603 -2.78 -1.62 -4.16
N ASP A 604 -2.20 -0.49 -3.75
CA ASP A 604 -2.89 0.47 -2.90
C ASP A 604 -3.99 1.17 -3.70
N TRP A 605 -5.21 1.04 -3.20
CA TRP A 605 -6.42 1.55 -3.82
C TRP A 605 -7.07 2.58 -2.90
N VAL A 606 -7.51 3.71 -3.49
CA VAL A 606 -7.87 4.92 -2.75
C VAL A 606 -9.35 5.28 -2.97
N PRO A 607 -10.31 4.51 -2.41
CA PRO A 607 -11.73 4.82 -2.48
C PRO A 607 -12.18 5.86 -1.44
N SER A 608 -11.30 6.31 -0.55
CA SER A 608 -11.61 7.14 0.63
C SER A 608 -11.86 8.61 0.27
N HIS A 609 -11.05 9.18 -0.62
CA HIS A 609 -11.08 10.61 -0.94
C HIS A 609 -10.46 10.94 -2.31
N PHE A 610 -10.65 12.18 -2.77
CA PHE A 610 -10.02 12.74 -3.98
C PHE A 610 -9.70 14.24 -3.81
N PRO A 611 -8.72 14.81 -4.55
CA PRO A 611 -8.29 16.19 -4.36
C PRO A 611 -9.22 17.22 -5.02
N SER A 612 -8.97 18.51 -4.77
CA SER A 612 -9.78 19.63 -5.26
C SER A 612 -9.48 20.07 -6.71
N ASP A 613 -8.54 19.40 -7.39
CA ASP A 613 -8.10 19.69 -8.76
C ASP A 613 -9.24 19.88 -9.76
N MET A 614 -9.25 21.04 -10.44
CA MET A 614 -10.34 21.42 -11.34
C MET A 614 -10.51 20.46 -12.54
N HIS A 615 -9.45 19.80 -13.01
CA HIS A 615 -9.56 18.79 -14.08
C HIS A 615 -10.13 17.45 -13.60
N GLY A 616 -10.10 17.19 -12.29
CA GLY A 616 -10.56 15.95 -11.66
C GLY A 616 -12.04 15.96 -11.27
N LEU A 617 -12.40 15.11 -10.30
CA LEU A 617 -13.78 14.78 -9.96
C LEU A 617 -14.55 15.89 -9.20
N HIS A 618 -13.85 16.89 -8.64
CA HIS A 618 -14.49 17.94 -7.83
C HIS A 618 -15.48 18.80 -8.64
N TYR A 619 -16.69 18.98 -8.10
CA TYR A 619 -17.77 19.82 -8.62
C TYR A 619 -18.12 19.51 -10.09
N PHE A 620 -18.06 18.23 -10.46
CA PHE A 620 -17.77 17.77 -11.81
C PHE A 620 -18.61 18.41 -12.93
N ASP A 621 -19.94 18.43 -12.77
CA ASP A 621 -20.90 18.96 -13.74
C ASP A 621 -21.53 20.31 -13.30
N GLY A 622 -20.84 21.04 -12.42
CA GLY A 622 -21.36 22.20 -11.72
C GLY A 622 -22.22 21.86 -10.50
N THR A 623 -22.19 20.62 -10.04
CA THR A 623 -22.75 20.19 -8.76
C THR A 623 -21.76 19.32 -7.98
N PHE A 624 -21.99 19.16 -6.68
CA PHE A 624 -21.35 18.13 -5.87
C PHE A 624 -21.87 16.75 -6.35
N LEU A 625 -21.10 16.12 -7.24
CA LEU A 625 -21.55 15.00 -8.07
C LEU A 625 -20.96 13.69 -7.56
N TYR A 626 -19.63 13.66 -7.39
CA TYR A 626 -18.85 12.54 -6.85
C TYR A 626 -18.72 12.65 -5.33
N GLU A 627 -18.57 13.87 -4.84
CA GLU A 627 -18.50 14.20 -3.42
C GLU A 627 -19.89 14.36 -2.77
N HIS A 628 -19.96 14.23 -1.45
CA HIS A 628 -21.19 14.53 -0.71
C HIS A 628 -21.39 16.06 -0.56
N ALA A 629 -22.59 16.56 -0.87
CA ALA A 629 -22.88 18.00 -0.94
C ALA A 629 -22.83 18.76 0.40
N ASP A 630 -23.02 18.06 1.52
CA ASP A 630 -22.74 18.61 2.85
C ASP A 630 -21.24 18.39 3.18
N PRO A 631 -20.43 19.45 3.35
CA PRO A 631 -18.99 19.32 3.62
C PRO A 631 -18.70 18.61 4.95
N ARG A 632 -19.64 18.56 5.89
CA ARG A 632 -19.50 17.83 7.17
C ARG A 632 -19.41 16.30 6.96
N LYS A 633 -19.87 15.81 5.81
CA LYS A 633 -19.69 14.42 5.35
C LYS A 633 -18.81 14.30 4.09
N GLY A 634 -18.70 15.38 3.31
CA GLY A 634 -18.08 15.41 1.98
C GLY A 634 -16.65 15.93 1.91
N PHE A 635 -16.02 16.31 3.03
CA PHE A 635 -14.69 16.92 3.03
C PHE A 635 -13.84 16.51 4.24
N HIS A 636 -12.58 16.12 4.01
CA HIS A 636 -11.58 15.91 5.07
C HIS A 636 -10.86 17.22 5.39
N PRO A 637 -10.99 17.78 6.61
CA PRO A 637 -10.42 19.09 6.92
C PRO A 637 -8.89 19.09 6.97
N ASP A 638 -8.27 18.04 7.55
CA ASP A 638 -6.82 17.95 7.71
C ASP A 638 -6.10 17.68 6.36
N TRP A 639 -6.75 16.95 5.46
CA TRP A 639 -6.20 16.56 4.15
C TRP A 639 -6.65 17.46 2.98
N GLN A 640 -7.51 18.45 3.24
CA GLN A 640 -8.07 19.40 2.27
C GLN A 640 -8.61 18.76 0.98
N SER A 641 -9.30 17.63 1.12
CA SER A 641 -9.76 16.76 0.02
C SER A 641 -11.21 16.32 0.23
N TYR A 642 -11.86 15.89 -0.85
CA TYR A 642 -13.29 15.57 -0.89
C TYR A 642 -13.56 14.07 -0.72
N ILE A 643 -14.67 13.75 -0.08
CA ILE A 643 -15.09 12.39 0.28
C ILE A 643 -16.21 11.96 -0.66
N PHE A 644 -16.07 10.76 -1.23
CA PHE A 644 -17.06 10.18 -2.14
C PHE A 644 -18.44 10.04 -1.49
N ASN A 645 -19.50 10.27 -2.27
CA ASN A 645 -20.87 10.05 -1.85
C ASN A 645 -21.24 8.56 -1.95
N TYR A 646 -20.81 7.75 -0.97
CA TYR A 646 -21.04 6.29 -0.94
C TYR A 646 -22.51 5.86 -0.94
N GLY A 647 -23.43 6.77 -0.60
CA GLY A 647 -24.88 6.56 -0.67
C GLY A 647 -25.46 6.73 -2.07
N ARG A 648 -24.67 7.21 -3.04
CA ARG A 648 -25.09 7.45 -4.41
C ARG A 648 -24.73 6.28 -5.33
N ASN A 649 -25.75 5.67 -5.92
CA ASN A 649 -25.65 4.48 -6.77
C ASN A 649 -24.56 4.57 -7.85
N GLU A 650 -24.53 5.66 -8.61
CA GLU A 650 -23.55 5.83 -9.70
C GLU A 650 -22.09 5.88 -9.19
N ILE A 651 -21.88 6.37 -7.96
CA ILE A 651 -20.57 6.46 -7.30
C ILE A 651 -20.14 5.11 -6.73
N ARG A 652 -21.09 4.32 -6.21
CA ARG A 652 -20.83 2.92 -5.81
C ARG A 652 -20.36 2.10 -7.01
N SER A 653 -21.03 2.23 -8.15
CA SER A 653 -20.59 1.58 -9.39
C SER A 653 -19.26 2.11 -9.91
N PHE A 654 -19.00 3.43 -9.89
CA PHE A 654 -17.69 3.99 -10.26
C PHE A 654 -16.56 3.37 -9.45
N LEU A 655 -16.68 3.35 -8.11
CA LEU A 655 -15.65 2.82 -7.23
C LEU A 655 -15.50 1.28 -7.34
N ILE A 656 -16.59 0.50 -7.25
CA ILE A 656 -16.49 -0.96 -7.37
C ILE A 656 -15.96 -1.35 -8.76
N SER A 657 -16.38 -0.65 -9.81
CA SER A 657 -15.83 -0.88 -11.16
C SER A 657 -14.35 -0.51 -11.26
N ASN A 658 -13.88 0.49 -10.51
CA ASN A 658 -12.47 0.80 -10.43
C ASN A 658 -11.65 -0.29 -9.73
N ALA A 659 -12.16 -0.89 -8.66
CA ALA A 659 -11.52 -2.05 -8.03
C ALA A 659 -11.41 -3.23 -9.01
N LEU A 660 -12.51 -3.62 -9.65
CA LEU A 660 -12.51 -4.73 -10.61
C LEU A 660 -11.64 -4.46 -11.83
N PHE A 661 -11.51 -3.21 -12.28
CA PHE A 661 -10.65 -2.82 -13.40
C PHE A 661 -9.17 -3.22 -13.18
N TRP A 662 -8.65 -3.05 -11.97
CA TRP A 662 -7.28 -3.41 -11.63
C TRP A 662 -7.07 -4.93 -11.51
N LEU A 663 -8.08 -5.67 -11.06
CA LEU A 663 -8.05 -7.13 -10.99
C LEU A 663 -8.20 -7.77 -12.38
N ASP A 664 -9.08 -7.22 -13.22
CA ASP A 664 -9.41 -7.73 -14.56
C ASP A 664 -8.38 -7.32 -15.63
N LYS A 665 -8.18 -6.01 -15.85
CA LYS A 665 -7.34 -5.52 -16.96
C LYS A 665 -5.85 -5.51 -16.63
N PHE A 666 -5.47 -5.53 -15.34
CA PHE A 666 -4.09 -5.52 -14.88
C PHE A 666 -3.66 -6.77 -14.09
N HIS A 667 -4.53 -7.77 -13.93
CA HIS A 667 -4.24 -9.05 -13.25
C HIS A 667 -3.76 -8.95 -11.79
N ALA A 668 -4.04 -7.85 -11.07
CA ALA A 668 -3.58 -7.73 -9.67
C ALA A 668 -4.09 -8.88 -8.78
N ASP A 669 -3.26 -9.30 -7.81
CA ASP A 669 -3.55 -10.38 -6.85
C ASP A 669 -4.17 -9.85 -5.54
N GLY A 670 -4.19 -8.53 -5.34
CA GLY A 670 -4.85 -7.94 -4.18
C GLY A 670 -4.98 -6.43 -4.22
N LEU A 671 -5.80 -5.90 -3.32
CA LEU A 671 -6.03 -4.48 -3.12
C LEU A 671 -5.90 -4.13 -1.63
N ARG A 672 -5.04 -3.15 -1.30
CA ARG A 672 -4.91 -2.57 0.05
C ARG A 672 -5.66 -1.24 0.09
N VAL A 673 -6.55 -1.05 1.06
CA VAL A 673 -7.30 0.19 1.27
C VAL A 673 -6.69 0.97 2.43
N ASP A 674 -6.24 2.17 2.12
CA ASP A 674 -5.71 3.14 3.08
C ASP A 674 -6.82 3.79 3.93
N ALA A 675 -6.50 4.10 5.19
CA ALA A 675 -7.32 4.94 6.07
C ALA A 675 -8.81 4.57 6.10
N VAL A 676 -9.16 3.29 6.24
CA VAL A 676 -10.57 2.85 6.28
C VAL A 676 -11.34 3.52 7.42
N ALA A 677 -10.66 3.87 8.52
CA ALA A 677 -11.19 4.71 9.60
C ALA A 677 -11.75 6.06 9.12
N SER A 678 -11.12 6.69 8.12
CA SER A 678 -11.56 7.96 7.51
C SER A 678 -12.90 7.83 6.77
N MET A 679 -13.20 6.63 6.26
CA MET A 679 -14.44 6.30 5.60
C MET A 679 -15.53 5.94 6.61
N LEU A 680 -15.18 5.14 7.62
CA LEU A 680 -16.11 4.57 8.60
C LEU A 680 -16.76 5.60 9.55
N TYR A 681 -16.11 6.75 9.77
CA TYR A 681 -16.46 7.67 10.86
C TYR A 681 -16.85 9.08 10.36
N LEU A 682 -18.08 9.50 10.68
CA LEU A 682 -18.63 10.83 10.37
C LEU A 682 -17.92 11.96 11.16
N ASP A 683 -17.26 11.63 12.27
CA ASP A 683 -16.48 12.53 13.11
C ASP A 683 -14.96 12.47 12.86
N TYR A 684 -14.48 11.68 11.89
CA TYR A 684 -13.05 11.58 11.58
C TYR A 684 -12.43 12.95 11.26
N SER A 685 -11.42 13.34 12.04
CA SER A 685 -10.77 14.67 12.02
C SER A 685 -11.71 15.87 12.22
N ARG A 686 -12.88 15.69 12.85
CA ARG A 686 -13.86 16.78 13.11
C ARG A 686 -14.09 16.97 14.60
N LYS A 687 -14.25 18.22 15.04
CA LYS A 687 -14.58 18.56 16.44
C LYS A 687 -16.07 18.43 16.70
N GLU A 688 -16.46 18.45 17.97
CA GLU A 688 -17.87 18.56 18.38
C GLU A 688 -18.53 19.77 17.69
N GLY A 689 -19.67 19.53 17.01
CA GLY A 689 -20.38 20.53 16.20
C GLY A 689 -19.88 20.72 14.76
N GLU A 690 -18.76 20.10 14.36
CA GLU A 690 -18.27 20.10 12.97
C GLU A 690 -18.78 18.90 12.14
N TRP A 691 -19.55 17.99 12.77
CA TRP A 691 -20.18 16.80 12.14
C TRP A 691 -21.63 16.61 12.60
N GLU A 692 -22.36 15.69 11.97
CA GLU A 692 -23.71 15.24 12.38
C GLU A 692 -23.77 13.71 12.45
N PRO A 693 -24.51 13.13 13.43
CA PRO A 693 -24.65 11.69 13.56
C PRO A 693 -25.51 11.06 12.46
N ASN A 694 -25.42 9.74 12.35
CA ASN A 694 -26.28 8.94 11.49
C ASN A 694 -27.74 8.89 11.99
N GLU A 695 -28.63 8.27 11.21
CA GLU A 695 -30.06 8.14 11.54
C GLU A 695 -30.36 7.29 12.79
N HIS A 696 -29.34 6.70 13.43
CA HIS A 696 -29.45 5.96 14.69
C HIS A 696 -28.79 6.68 15.88
N GLY A 697 -28.19 7.86 15.64
CA GLY A 697 -27.58 8.71 16.66
C GLY A 697 -26.10 8.43 16.94
N GLY A 698 -25.45 7.54 16.20
CA GLY A 698 -24.02 7.25 16.30
C GLY A 698 -23.16 8.00 15.28
N ASN A 699 -21.85 7.80 15.32
CA ASN A 699 -20.87 8.42 14.42
C ASN A 699 -20.52 7.54 13.20
N GLU A 700 -21.12 6.36 13.05
CA GLU A 700 -20.83 5.42 11.98
C GLU A 700 -21.39 5.89 10.63
N ASN A 701 -20.55 5.90 9.59
CA ASN A 701 -20.91 6.24 8.23
C ASN A 701 -21.57 5.01 7.55
N LEU A 702 -22.88 4.87 7.72
CA LEU A 702 -23.66 3.70 7.27
C LEU A 702 -23.53 3.47 5.74
N GLU A 703 -23.47 4.57 4.98
CA GLU A 703 -23.29 4.57 3.54
C GLU A 703 -21.91 3.99 3.12
N ALA A 704 -20.84 4.37 3.82
CA ALA A 704 -19.49 3.82 3.60
C ALA A 704 -19.37 2.36 4.07
N ILE A 705 -19.96 2.00 5.20
CA ILE A 705 -20.01 0.60 5.70
C ILE A 705 -20.74 -0.30 4.70
N SER A 706 -21.86 0.19 4.16
CA SER A 706 -22.60 -0.48 3.08
C SER A 706 -21.77 -0.61 1.81
N PHE A 707 -20.97 0.40 1.47
CA PHE A 707 -20.06 0.36 0.31
C PHE A 707 -18.94 -0.67 0.49
N LEU A 708 -18.23 -0.67 1.62
CA LEU A 708 -17.10 -1.57 1.87
C LEU A 708 -17.52 -3.05 1.91
N LYS A 709 -18.73 -3.34 2.41
CA LYS A 709 -19.30 -4.69 2.37
C LYS A 709 -19.61 -5.13 0.94
N GLU A 710 -20.29 -4.29 0.16
CA GLU A 710 -20.61 -4.61 -1.24
C GLU A 710 -19.33 -4.75 -2.10
N PHE A 711 -18.34 -3.89 -1.90
CA PHE A 711 -17.04 -3.98 -2.55
C PHE A 711 -16.40 -5.35 -2.32
N ASN A 712 -16.26 -5.81 -1.07
CA ASN A 712 -15.68 -7.11 -0.78
C ASN A 712 -16.56 -8.27 -1.31
N GLU A 713 -17.89 -8.18 -1.18
CA GLU A 713 -18.82 -9.20 -1.69
C GLU A 713 -18.70 -9.39 -3.22
N VAL A 714 -18.61 -8.30 -3.99
CA VAL A 714 -18.45 -8.34 -5.44
C VAL A 714 -17.06 -8.84 -5.82
N VAL A 715 -16.00 -8.28 -5.21
CA VAL A 715 -14.61 -8.64 -5.50
C VAL A 715 -14.35 -10.14 -5.26
N TYR A 716 -14.74 -10.69 -4.12
CA TYR A 716 -14.58 -12.14 -3.86
C TYR A 716 -15.56 -13.02 -4.64
N SER A 717 -16.64 -12.46 -5.22
CA SER A 717 -17.54 -13.22 -6.09
C SER A 717 -16.97 -13.41 -7.51
N GLU A 718 -16.22 -12.43 -8.02
CA GLU A 718 -15.62 -12.49 -9.37
C GLU A 718 -14.16 -13.00 -9.33
N PHE A 719 -13.40 -12.57 -8.32
CA PHE A 719 -11.98 -12.88 -8.12
C PHE A 719 -11.78 -13.57 -6.75
N PRO A 720 -12.26 -14.82 -6.56
CA PRO A 720 -12.25 -15.50 -5.26
C PRO A 720 -10.85 -15.92 -4.75
N ASP A 721 -9.80 -15.70 -5.55
CA ASP A 721 -8.41 -16.11 -5.30
C ASP A 721 -7.43 -14.96 -5.04
N ILE A 722 -7.95 -13.73 -4.85
CA ILE A 722 -7.19 -12.52 -4.49
C ILE A 722 -7.20 -12.25 -2.97
N MET A 723 -6.49 -11.23 -2.51
CA MET A 723 -6.58 -10.71 -1.13
C MET A 723 -6.99 -9.22 -1.06
N THR A 724 -7.94 -8.89 -0.19
CA THR A 724 -8.25 -7.50 0.19
C THR A 724 -7.71 -7.20 1.59
N ILE A 725 -7.02 -6.07 1.73
CA ILE A 725 -6.34 -5.64 2.96
C ILE A 725 -6.89 -4.27 3.39
N ALA A 726 -7.11 -4.07 4.69
CA ALA A 726 -7.51 -2.79 5.27
C ALA A 726 -6.45 -2.24 6.24
N GLU A 727 -6.08 -0.97 6.09
CA GLU A 727 -5.60 -0.17 7.22
C GLU A 727 -6.80 0.41 7.95
N GLU A 728 -6.96 0.04 9.22
CA GLU A 728 -8.06 0.52 10.07
C GLU A 728 -7.54 0.69 11.50
N SER A 729 -7.38 1.95 11.89
CA SER A 729 -6.62 2.39 13.08
C SER A 729 -7.50 2.73 14.30
N THR A 730 -8.83 2.69 14.18
CA THR A 730 -9.80 3.06 15.23
C THR A 730 -10.50 1.86 15.88
N ALA A 731 -9.85 0.70 15.84
CA ALA A 731 -10.26 -0.53 16.54
C ALA A 731 -11.66 -1.06 16.16
N TRP A 732 -12.10 -0.82 14.93
CA TRP A 732 -13.35 -1.37 14.40
C TRP A 732 -13.33 -2.92 14.48
N PRO A 733 -14.42 -3.56 14.94
CA PRO A 733 -14.49 -5.01 15.08
C PRO A 733 -14.92 -5.69 13.78
N MET A 734 -14.37 -6.89 13.53
CA MET A 734 -14.72 -7.76 12.40
C MET A 734 -14.40 -7.14 11.03
N VAL A 735 -13.34 -6.35 10.93
CA VAL A 735 -12.89 -5.74 9.65
C VAL A 735 -12.57 -6.85 8.63
N SER A 736 -11.80 -7.85 9.06
CA SER A 736 -11.32 -8.96 8.22
C SER A 736 -12.16 -10.25 8.36
N LYS A 737 -13.46 -10.09 8.65
CA LYS A 737 -14.40 -11.21 8.80
C LYS A 737 -15.57 -11.07 7.81
N PRO A 738 -16.22 -12.17 7.40
CA PRO A 738 -17.24 -12.16 6.36
C PRO A 738 -18.43 -11.24 6.67
N THR A 739 -18.98 -10.62 5.63
CA THR A 739 -20.10 -9.66 5.73
C THR A 739 -21.35 -10.27 6.34
N TYR A 740 -21.64 -11.54 6.05
CA TYR A 740 -22.76 -12.31 6.63
C TYR A 740 -22.63 -12.57 8.14
N MET A 741 -21.43 -12.38 8.74
CA MET A 741 -21.21 -12.40 10.19
C MET A 741 -21.32 -11.00 10.82
N GLY A 742 -21.56 -9.96 10.01
CA GLY A 742 -21.57 -8.56 10.42
C GLY A 742 -20.29 -7.80 10.10
N GLY A 743 -19.22 -8.48 9.66
CA GLY A 743 -17.92 -7.86 9.35
C GLY A 743 -17.90 -6.99 8.09
N LEU A 744 -16.77 -6.33 7.82
CA LEU A 744 -16.60 -5.49 6.61
C LEU A 744 -16.24 -6.30 5.36
N GLY A 745 -15.85 -7.57 5.52
CA GLY A 745 -15.57 -8.49 4.42
C GLY A 745 -14.13 -8.52 3.92
N PHE A 746 -13.20 -7.78 4.52
CA PHE A 746 -11.79 -7.81 4.09
C PHE A 746 -11.15 -9.18 4.34
N GLY A 747 -10.11 -9.51 3.57
CA GLY A 747 -9.31 -10.73 3.79
C GLY A 747 -8.34 -10.59 4.95
N MET A 748 -7.73 -9.41 5.11
CA MET A 748 -6.75 -9.08 6.15
C MET A 748 -6.88 -7.63 6.67
N LYS A 749 -6.29 -7.35 7.83
CA LYS A 749 -6.19 -6.01 8.44
C LYS A 749 -4.76 -5.73 8.94
N TRP A 750 -4.25 -4.51 8.77
CA TRP A 750 -2.97 -4.07 9.37
C TRP A 750 -3.05 -4.00 10.90
N MET A 751 -2.10 -4.62 11.61
CA MET A 751 -2.02 -4.65 13.08
C MET A 751 -1.32 -3.39 13.64
N MET A 752 -1.96 -2.23 13.45
CA MET A 752 -1.38 -0.92 13.82
C MET A 752 -0.96 -0.81 15.30
N GLY A 753 -1.67 -1.49 16.21
CA GLY A 753 -1.29 -1.59 17.61
C GLY A 753 0.07 -2.27 17.81
N TRP A 754 0.27 -3.47 17.26
CA TRP A 754 1.56 -4.18 17.31
C TRP A 754 2.69 -3.36 16.69
N MET A 755 2.42 -2.63 15.60
CA MET A 755 3.43 -1.76 14.97
C MET A 755 3.87 -0.67 15.97
N HIS A 756 2.92 0.01 16.61
CA HIS A 756 3.20 1.05 17.59
C HIS A 756 3.93 0.50 18.83
N ASP A 757 3.34 -0.53 19.45
CA ASP A 757 3.86 -1.21 20.63
C ASP A 757 5.31 -1.71 20.41
N THR A 758 5.53 -2.39 19.29
CA THR A 758 6.84 -2.96 18.95
C THR A 758 7.86 -1.87 18.64
N LEU A 759 7.51 -0.83 17.88
CA LEU A 759 8.41 0.28 17.60
C LEU A 759 8.73 1.10 18.86
N GLU A 760 7.79 1.30 19.79
CA GLU A 760 8.08 1.93 21.09
C GLU A 760 9.04 1.06 21.92
N TYR A 761 8.78 -0.23 22.03
CA TYR A 761 9.62 -1.16 22.80
C TYR A 761 11.07 -1.21 22.26
N PHE A 762 11.25 -1.28 20.94
CA PHE A 762 12.59 -1.32 20.35
C PHE A 762 13.32 0.04 20.39
N LYS A 763 12.61 1.18 20.39
CA LYS A 763 13.20 2.52 20.61
C LYS A 763 13.78 2.69 22.03
N ASN A 764 13.21 2.01 23.02
CA ASN A 764 13.71 2.08 24.40
C ASN A 764 15.09 1.44 24.54
N ASP A 765 15.98 2.11 25.29
CA ASP A 765 17.27 1.57 25.70
C ASP A 765 17.08 0.18 26.35
N PRO A 766 17.90 -0.84 26.02
CA PRO A 766 17.75 -2.17 26.57
C PRO A 766 17.67 -2.26 28.10
N ILE A 767 18.27 -1.33 28.86
CA ILE A 767 18.16 -1.32 30.33
C ILE A 767 16.75 -0.96 30.83
N HIS A 768 15.96 -0.26 30.01
CA HIS A 768 14.61 0.18 30.36
C HIS A 768 13.51 -0.78 29.88
N ARG A 769 13.79 -1.65 28.90
CA ARG A 769 12.81 -2.61 28.32
C ARG A 769 12.08 -3.48 29.35
N LYS A 770 12.71 -3.75 30.50
CA LYS A 770 12.09 -4.46 31.64
C LYS A 770 10.86 -3.77 32.22
N HIS A 771 10.68 -2.47 32.00
CA HIS A 771 9.48 -1.71 32.38
C HIS A 771 8.38 -1.76 31.30
N HIS A 772 8.69 -2.28 30.11
CA HIS A 772 7.83 -2.31 28.92
C HIS A 772 7.58 -3.75 28.40
N GLN A 773 7.86 -4.79 29.19
CA GLN A 773 7.60 -6.20 28.83
C GLN A 773 6.14 -6.46 28.43
N ASN A 774 5.19 -5.73 29.03
CA ASN A 774 3.78 -5.78 28.64
C ASN A 774 3.56 -5.24 27.21
N THR A 775 4.28 -4.21 26.79
CA THR A 775 4.15 -3.59 25.46
C THR A 775 4.46 -4.61 24.35
N ILE A 776 5.59 -5.32 24.43
CA ILE A 776 6.00 -6.32 23.41
C ILE A 776 5.19 -7.64 23.45
N THR A 777 4.30 -7.81 24.43
CA THR A 777 3.47 -9.02 24.59
C THR A 777 1.97 -8.75 24.38
N PHE A 778 1.52 -7.50 24.52
CA PHE A 778 0.10 -7.11 24.52
C PHE A 778 -0.63 -7.46 23.21
N SER A 779 0.04 -7.36 22.05
CA SER A 779 -0.49 -7.77 20.74
C SER A 779 -1.13 -9.16 20.76
N THR A 780 -0.52 -10.13 21.45
CA THR A 780 -0.98 -11.52 21.50
C THR A 780 -2.33 -11.69 22.20
N THR A 781 -2.79 -10.69 22.97
CA THR A 781 -4.14 -10.71 23.59
C THR A 781 -5.27 -10.54 22.57
N TYR A 782 -4.98 -9.93 21.41
CA TYR A 782 -5.94 -9.70 20.33
C TYR A 782 -5.50 -10.24 18.96
N ALA A 783 -4.29 -10.80 18.81
CA ALA A 783 -3.72 -11.24 17.53
C ALA A 783 -4.53 -12.25 16.70
N PHE A 784 -5.60 -12.82 17.26
CA PHE A 784 -6.49 -13.80 16.62
C PHE A 784 -7.94 -13.29 16.44
N THR A 785 -8.23 -12.03 16.79
CA THR A 785 -9.56 -11.42 16.56
C THR A 785 -9.78 -11.05 15.09
N GLU A 786 -8.71 -10.75 14.36
CA GLU A 786 -8.67 -10.41 12.94
C GLU A 786 -7.58 -11.23 12.23
N ASN A 787 -7.65 -11.32 10.91
CA ASN A 787 -6.63 -11.92 10.06
C ASN A 787 -5.52 -10.86 9.86
N PHE A 788 -4.61 -10.76 10.80
CA PHE A 788 -3.70 -9.61 10.86
C PHE A 788 -2.47 -9.72 9.95
N MET A 789 -2.16 -8.61 9.28
CA MET A 789 -0.85 -8.32 8.70
C MET A 789 -0.04 -7.43 9.65
N LEU A 790 1.28 -7.63 9.72
CA LEU A 790 2.20 -6.85 10.54
C LEU A 790 2.94 -5.83 9.66
N PRO A 791 2.55 -4.53 9.65
CA PRO A 791 3.18 -3.52 8.82
C PRO A 791 4.40 -2.88 9.50
N LEU A 792 5.48 -2.72 8.72
CA LEU A 792 6.53 -1.74 8.95
C LEU A 792 6.65 -0.90 7.67
N SER A 793 5.66 -0.03 7.47
CA SER A 793 5.34 0.63 6.20
C SER A 793 6.04 1.98 5.98
N HIS A 794 5.86 2.53 4.78
CA HIS A 794 6.38 3.83 4.33
C HIS A 794 6.13 4.96 5.33
N ASP A 795 4.92 4.98 5.88
CA ASP A 795 4.43 5.96 6.85
C ASP A 795 5.29 6.02 8.12
N GLU A 796 5.93 4.91 8.50
CA GLU A 796 6.77 4.87 9.70
C GLU A 796 8.20 5.38 9.48
N VAL A 797 8.66 5.61 8.25
CA VAL A 797 10.05 6.05 7.97
C VAL A 797 10.15 7.48 7.41
N VAL A 798 9.18 8.33 7.77
CA VAL A 798 9.01 9.71 7.29
C VAL A 798 8.65 10.69 8.41
N TYR A 799 8.56 11.99 8.07
CA TYR A 799 8.05 13.07 8.93
C TYR A 799 8.73 13.21 10.31
N GLY A 800 10.01 12.85 10.42
CA GLY A 800 10.76 12.89 11.67
C GLY A 800 10.61 11.65 12.55
N LYS A 801 9.90 10.60 12.09
CA LYS A 801 9.76 9.31 12.79
C LYS A 801 11.06 8.47 12.77
N GLN A 802 12.07 8.89 12.02
CA GLN A 802 13.35 8.21 11.73
C GLN A 802 13.22 6.94 10.89
N SER A 803 14.26 6.64 10.11
CA SER A 803 14.46 5.35 9.45
C SER A 803 14.56 4.20 10.46
N MET A 804 14.28 2.97 10.00
CA MET A 804 14.24 1.78 10.86
C MET A 804 15.52 1.55 11.67
N ILE A 805 16.71 1.81 11.10
CA ILE A 805 17.99 1.67 11.83
C ILE A 805 18.22 2.79 12.85
N ASN A 806 17.71 4.00 12.60
CA ASN A 806 17.91 5.15 13.49
C ASN A 806 16.92 5.22 14.65
N LYS A 807 15.79 4.52 14.56
CA LYS A 807 14.91 4.22 15.72
C LYS A 807 15.62 3.40 16.81
N MET A 808 16.67 2.64 16.46
CA MET A 808 17.32 1.71 17.39
C MET A 808 18.33 2.43 18.31
N PRO A 809 18.41 2.07 19.60
CA PRO A 809 19.35 2.64 20.55
C PRO A 809 20.75 2.01 20.45
N GLY A 810 21.74 2.71 21.02
CA GLY A 810 23.12 2.25 21.16
C GLY A 810 24.08 2.73 20.07
N ASP A 811 25.27 2.11 20.04
CA ASP A 811 26.22 2.25 18.93
C ASP A 811 25.74 1.50 17.67
N ASP A 812 26.47 1.65 16.55
CA ASP A 812 26.08 1.05 15.27
C ASP A 812 25.92 -0.49 15.36
N TRP A 813 26.77 -1.22 16.08
CA TRP A 813 26.60 -2.68 16.22
C TRP A 813 25.30 -3.01 16.98
N ASN A 814 25.04 -2.30 18.08
CA ASN A 814 23.81 -2.45 18.85
C ASN A 814 22.57 -2.04 18.03
N LYS A 815 22.66 -1.04 17.14
CA LYS A 815 21.59 -0.68 16.22
C LYS A 815 21.28 -1.81 15.24
N PHE A 816 22.31 -2.39 14.60
CA PHE A 816 22.11 -3.52 13.68
C PHE A 816 21.57 -4.77 14.39
N ALA A 817 22.10 -5.13 15.57
CA ALA A 817 21.60 -6.26 16.35
C ALA A 817 20.13 -6.08 16.83
N ASN A 818 19.76 -4.86 17.26
CA ASN A 818 18.36 -4.51 17.53
C ASN A 818 17.47 -4.69 16.30
N LEU A 819 17.89 -4.18 15.14
CA LEU A 819 17.08 -4.23 13.93
C LEU A 819 16.88 -5.67 13.42
N ARG A 820 17.93 -6.51 13.48
CA ARG A 820 17.80 -7.94 13.19
C ARG A 820 16.88 -8.65 14.17
N SER A 821 16.95 -8.32 15.46
CA SER A 821 16.03 -8.85 16.48
C SER A 821 14.58 -8.46 16.22
N LEU A 822 14.33 -7.20 15.82
CA LEU A 822 13.00 -6.72 15.46
C LEU A 822 12.41 -7.54 14.30
N TYR A 823 13.14 -7.68 13.20
CA TYR A 823 12.66 -8.46 12.04
C TYR A 823 12.50 -9.95 12.38
N SER A 824 13.39 -10.51 13.20
CA SER A 824 13.29 -11.91 13.62
C SER A 824 12.10 -12.16 14.58
N TYR A 825 11.74 -11.18 15.41
CA TYR A 825 10.50 -11.21 16.21
C TYR A 825 9.26 -11.04 15.33
N MET A 826 9.26 -10.06 14.42
CA MET A 826 8.17 -9.80 13.46
C MET A 826 7.83 -11.04 12.62
N TYR A 827 8.83 -11.73 12.08
CA TYR A 827 8.62 -12.95 11.29
C TYR A 827 8.08 -14.10 12.14
N ALA A 828 8.55 -14.23 13.39
CA ALA A 828 8.07 -15.23 14.33
C ALA A 828 6.66 -14.97 14.88
N HIS A 829 6.24 -13.72 15.06
CA HIS A 829 4.91 -13.36 15.57
C HIS A 829 3.78 -13.88 14.64
N PRO A 830 2.57 -14.18 15.16
CA PRO A 830 1.39 -14.47 14.32
C PRO A 830 1.05 -13.37 13.31
N GLY A 831 0.30 -13.71 12.27
CA GLY A 831 -0.03 -12.80 11.15
C GLY A 831 1.00 -12.76 10.01
N THR A 832 0.63 -12.13 8.90
CA THR A 832 1.43 -11.95 7.67
C THR A 832 2.40 -10.76 7.78
N LYS A 833 3.33 -10.58 6.84
CA LYS A 833 4.45 -9.62 6.97
C LYS A 833 4.42 -8.55 5.88
N LEU A 834 4.65 -7.28 6.23
CA LEU A 834 4.90 -6.19 5.27
C LEU A 834 6.08 -5.32 5.72
N LEU A 835 7.01 -5.06 4.81
CA LEU A 835 8.18 -4.21 5.05
C LEU A 835 8.41 -3.25 3.88
N PHE A 836 8.57 -1.96 4.18
CA PHE A 836 8.84 -0.95 3.17
C PHE A 836 10.27 -0.97 2.63
N MET A 837 10.40 -0.60 1.36
CA MET A 837 11.68 -0.45 0.66
C MET A 837 12.68 0.47 1.38
N GLY A 838 13.96 0.07 1.38
CA GLY A 838 15.04 0.74 2.11
C GLY A 838 15.25 0.17 3.52
N ALA A 839 14.21 -0.37 4.16
CA ALA A 839 14.31 -0.95 5.49
C ALA A 839 15.03 -2.32 5.51
N GLU A 840 14.97 -3.08 4.41
CA GLU A 840 15.57 -4.41 4.26
C GLU A 840 17.10 -4.39 4.16
N PHE A 841 17.70 -3.25 3.79
CA PHE A 841 19.15 -3.00 3.87
C PHE A 841 19.52 -1.97 4.94
N ALA A 842 18.59 -1.63 5.83
CA ALA A 842 18.79 -0.68 6.92
C ALA A 842 19.27 0.72 6.46
N GLN A 843 18.58 1.31 5.48
CA GLN A 843 18.82 2.70 5.05
C GLN A 843 18.87 3.66 6.26
N ARG A 844 19.83 4.59 6.26
CA ARG A 844 20.07 5.51 7.38
C ARG A 844 19.18 6.75 7.35
N GLU A 845 18.95 7.35 6.19
CA GLU A 845 18.06 8.51 6.07
C GLU A 845 16.58 8.10 5.99
N GLU A 846 15.68 9.01 6.39
CA GLU A 846 14.24 8.85 6.17
C GLU A 846 13.91 8.75 4.67
N TRP A 847 12.75 8.20 4.34
CA TRP A 847 12.36 8.03 2.94
C TRP A 847 12.03 9.37 2.28
N GLY A 848 12.82 9.75 1.28
CA GLY A 848 12.53 10.86 0.37
C GLY A 848 11.84 10.37 -0.90
N HIS A 849 10.63 10.87 -1.18
CA HIS A 849 9.95 10.58 -2.44
C HIS A 849 10.64 11.25 -3.66
N ASP A 850 11.32 12.38 -3.46
CA ASP A 850 12.11 13.05 -4.51
C ASP A 850 13.52 12.46 -4.72
N SER A 851 14.00 11.60 -3.82
CA SER A 851 15.32 10.95 -3.93
C SER A 851 15.20 9.52 -4.49
N SER A 852 16.35 8.88 -4.71
CA SER A 852 16.46 7.42 -4.76
C SER A 852 16.61 6.90 -3.33
N LEU A 853 16.35 5.61 -3.11
CA LEU A 853 16.90 4.90 -1.96
C LEU A 853 18.43 4.84 -2.00
N ASP A 854 19.07 4.69 -0.84
CA ASP A 854 20.52 4.71 -0.63
C ASP A 854 21.22 3.40 -1.03
N TRP A 855 21.04 2.95 -2.28
CA TRP A 855 21.62 1.70 -2.80
C TRP A 855 23.14 1.58 -2.62
N HIS A 856 23.84 2.72 -2.51
CA HIS A 856 25.28 2.74 -2.24
C HIS A 856 25.63 2.01 -0.92
N LEU A 857 24.76 2.03 0.10
CA LEU A 857 24.94 1.34 1.38
C LEU A 857 25.04 -0.19 1.22
N THR A 858 24.45 -0.78 0.17
CA THR A 858 24.60 -2.23 -0.13
C THR A 858 26.04 -2.63 -0.50
N ASN A 859 26.94 -1.65 -0.69
CA ASN A 859 28.39 -1.90 -0.83
C ASN A 859 29.10 -2.04 0.54
N GLU A 860 28.45 -1.68 1.64
CA GLU A 860 28.95 -1.84 3.00
C GLU A 860 28.50 -3.16 3.64
N ALA A 861 29.35 -3.72 4.51
CA ALA A 861 29.08 -5.04 5.11
C ALA A 861 27.84 -5.07 6.03
N PRO A 862 27.64 -4.13 6.99
CA PRO A 862 26.51 -4.22 7.93
C PRO A 862 25.14 -4.15 7.22
N HIS A 863 25.04 -3.33 6.18
CA HIS A 863 23.82 -3.15 5.39
C HIS A 863 23.47 -4.40 4.58
N ARG A 864 24.45 -5.05 3.93
CA ARG A 864 24.24 -6.39 3.33
C ARG A 864 23.89 -7.45 4.36
N GLN A 865 24.51 -7.41 5.53
CA GLN A 865 24.27 -8.38 6.60
C GLN A 865 22.82 -8.32 7.11
N VAL A 866 22.16 -7.16 7.06
CA VAL A 866 20.70 -7.05 7.25
C VAL A 866 19.93 -7.66 6.08
N GLN A 867 20.32 -7.43 4.82
CA GLN A 867 19.68 -8.09 3.66
C GLN A 867 19.76 -9.62 3.76
N GLU A 868 20.92 -10.18 4.10
CA GLU A 868 21.08 -11.63 4.33
C GLU A 868 20.22 -12.13 5.51
N THR A 869 19.97 -11.30 6.52
CA THR A 869 19.02 -11.60 7.60
C THR A 869 17.60 -11.74 7.04
N LEU A 870 17.14 -10.77 6.23
CA LEU A 870 15.80 -10.81 5.62
C LEU A 870 15.66 -11.98 4.64
N LYS A 871 16.68 -12.30 3.84
CA LYS A 871 16.71 -13.48 2.97
C LYS A 871 16.49 -14.77 3.76
N ALA A 872 17.26 -14.96 4.85
CA ALA A 872 17.14 -16.13 5.70
C ALA A 872 15.77 -16.22 6.40
N LEU A 873 15.23 -15.08 6.87
CA LEU A 873 13.89 -15.01 7.47
C LEU A 873 12.79 -15.32 6.44
N ASN A 874 12.89 -14.81 5.21
CA ASN A 874 11.95 -15.11 4.13
C ASN A 874 11.99 -16.59 3.71
N GLU A 875 13.16 -17.19 3.54
CA GLU A 875 13.24 -18.63 3.21
C GLU A 875 12.68 -19.51 4.33
N ILE A 876 13.04 -19.23 5.59
CA ILE A 876 12.47 -19.95 6.74
C ILE A 876 10.96 -19.77 6.82
N TYR A 877 10.44 -18.55 6.62
CA TYR A 877 9.01 -18.28 6.62
C TYR A 877 8.25 -19.03 5.51
N LYS A 878 8.89 -19.33 4.38
CA LYS A 878 8.30 -20.15 3.30
C LYS A 878 8.46 -21.66 3.52
N SER A 879 9.60 -22.09 4.08
CA SER A 879 9.92 -23.52 4.24
C SER A 879 9.34 -24.15 5.50
N GLU A 880 9.07 -23.37 6.55
CA GLU A 880 8.64 -23.88 7.86
C GLU A 880 7.13 -23.64 8.11
N PRO A 881 6.28 -24.70 8.03
CA PRO A 881 4.82 -24.55 8.00
C PRO A 881 4.23 -23.85 9.24
N ALA A 882 4.86 -24.00 10.41
CA ALA A 882 4.39 -23.42 11.67
C ALA A 882 4.29 -21.88 11.67
N PHE A 883 4.99 -21.18 10.76
CA PHE A 883 4.86 -19.73 10.67
C PHE A 883 3.61 -19.28 9.90
N TYR A 884 3.04 -20.11 9.01
CA TYR A 884 1.91 -19.72 8.15
C TYR A 884 0.66 -20.60 8.20
N GLU A 885 0.76 -21.92 8.45
CA GLU A 885 -0.39 -22.85 8.44
C GLU A 885 -1.53 -22.40 9.36
N LYS A 886 -1.18 -21.87 10.53
CA LYS A 886 -2.07 -21.38 11.57
C LYS A 886 -1.85 -19.90 11.88
N ALA A 887 -1.52 -19.08 10.88
CA ALA A 887 -1.13 -17.67 11.06
C ALA A 887 -2.18 -16.80 11.78
N PHE A 888 -3.46 -17.16 11.69
CA PHE A 888 -4.61 -16.44 12.26
C PHE A 888 -5.39 -17.26 13.30
N ASP A 889 -4.88 -18.43 13.70
CA ASP A 889 -5.51 -19.33 14.67
C ASP A 889 -4.71 -19.31 15.98
N SER A 890 -5.40 -19.25 17.12
CA SER A 890 -4.75 -19.26 18.44
C SER A 890 -4.09 -20.60 18.76
N GLU A 891 -4.46 -21.70 18.09
CA GLU A 891 -3.70 -22.96 18.16
C GLU A 891 -2.32 -22.87 17.48
N GLY A 892 -2.07 -21.88 16.62
CA GLY A 892 -0.80 -21.65 15.93
C GLY A 892 0.32 -21.02 16.79
N PHE A 893 0.03 -20.73 18.06
CA PHE A 893 0.90 -20.00 18.97
C PHE A 893 0.74 -20.50 20.41
N GLU A 894 1.84 -20.61 21.16
CA GLU A 894 1.77 -20.87 22.61
C GLU A 894 2.91 -20.15 23.34
N TRP A 895 2.60 -19.27 24.30
CA TRP A 895 3.61 -18.72 25.20
C TRP A 895 4.29 -19.85 26.00
N VAL A 896 5.62 -19.86 26.04
CA VAL A 896 6.41 -20.74 26.91
C VAL A 896 6.74 -19.99 28.20
N ASP A 897 7.41 -18.84 28.09
CA ASP A 897 7.43 -17.82 29.14
C ASP A 897 7.56 -16.42 28.55
N PHE A 898 6.97 -15.44 29.23
CA PHE A 898 7.11 -14.01 28.97
C PHE A 898 7.34 -13.18 30.25
N ASN A 899 7.54 -13.83 31.40
CA ASN A 899 7.56 -13.19 32.71
C ASN A 899 8.96 -12.69 33.11
N ASP A 900 10.04 -13.12 32.46
CA ASP A 900 11.40 -12.61 32.67
C ASP A 900 11.61 -11.19 32.06
N ALA A 901 10.84 -10.24 32.60
CA ALA A 901 10.94 -8.82 32.28
C ALA A 901 12.31 -8.25 32.65
N GLU A 902 12.87 -8.63 33.81
CA GLU A 902 14.18 -8.14 34.30
C GLU A 902 15.33 -8.50 33.35
N SER A 903 15.24 -9.62 32.63
CA SER A 903 16.16 -9.94 31.52
C SER A 903 15.67 -9.48 30.15
N SER A 904 14.41 -9.04 30.04
CA SER A 904 13.68 -8.75 28.80
C SER A 904 13.79 -9.91 27.81
N ILE A 905 13.44 -11.10 28.30
CA ILE A 905 13.39 -12.35 27.55
C ILE A 905 11.93 -12.75 27.35
N ILE A 906 11.62 -13.24 26.15
CA ILE A 906 10.34 -13.88 25.84
C ILE A 906 10.59 -15.16 25.03
N SER A 907 9.74 -16.17 25.22
CA SER A 907 9.82 -17.45 24.52
C SER A 907 8.44 -18.02 24.22
N PHE A 908 8.25 -18.54 23.01
CA PHE A 908 6.97 -19.06 22.53
C PHE A 908 7.16 -20.15 21.48
N LEU A 909 6.17 -21.02 21.35
CA LEU A 909 6.05 -21.96 20.24
C LEU A 909 5.24 -21.32 19.11
N ARG A 910 5.72 -21.46 17.88
CA ARG A 910 4.89 -21.42 16.67
C ARG A 910 4.57 -22.85 16.26
N LYS A 911 3.32 -23.11 15.87
CA LYS A 911 2.82 -24.47 15.66
C LYS A 911 2.27 -24.71 14.26
N GLY A 912 2.60 -25.87 13.72
CA GLY A 912 2.05 -26.34 12.45
C GLY A 912 0.73 -27.11 12.64
N ASN A 913 0.33 -27.78 11.57
CA ASN A 913 -0.66 -28.86 11.63
C ASN A 913 -0.07 -30.11 12.30
N GLU A 914 1.18 -30.45 11.99
CA GLU A 914 1.91 -31.59 12.58
C GLU A 914 2.90 -31.12 13.68
N PRO A 915 2.93 -31.75 14.89
CA PRO A 915 3.78 -31.32 16.01
C PRO A 915 5.31 -31.44 15.80
N GLU A 916 5.75 -32.00 14.68
CA GLU A 916 7.16 -32.02 14.25
C GLU A 916 7.57 -30.75 13.48
N ASN A 917 6.59 -29.93 13.07
CA ASN A 917 6.85 -28.59 12.54
C ASN A 917 6.85 -27.50 13.61
N ASP A 918 6.55 -27.83 14.88
CA ASP A 918 6.57 -26.87 15.99
C ASP A 918 7.98 -26.28 16.19
N ILE A 919 8.06 -24.94 16.22
CA ILE A 919 9.29 -24.17 16.37
C ILE A 919 9.25 -23.41 17.69
N LEU A 920 10.26 -23.64 18.54
CA LEU A 920 10.53 -22.83 19.70
C LEU A 920 11.27 -21.56 19.28
N VAL A 921 10.69 -20.40 19.57
CA VAL A 921 11.29 -19.08 19.40
C VAL A 921 11.72 -18.57 20.77
N VAL A 922 12.94 -18.07 20.88
CA VAL A 922 13.45 -17.40 22.09
C VAL A 922 14.09 -16.07 21.71
N CYS A 923 13.64 -14.99 22.32
CA CYS A 923 14.16 -13.64 22.13
C CYS A 923 14.89 -13.19 23.40
N ASN A 924 16.16 -12.82 23.28
CA ASN A 924 16.87 -12.04 24.31
C ASN A 924 16.99 -10.60 23.82
N LEU A 925 16.18 -9.69 24.37
CA LEU A 925 16.08 -8.31 23.87
C LEU A 925 17.02 -7.35 24.62
N THR A 926 18.09 -7.89 25.22
CA THR A 926 19.19 -7.14 25.87
C THR A 926 20.57 -7.55 25.32
N PRO A 927 21.57 -6.65 25.27
CA PRO A 927 22.93 -6.98 24.83
C PRO A 927 23.73 -7.84 25.82
N VAL A 928 23.08 -8.43 26.84
CA VAL A 928 23.70 -9.31 27.82
C VAL A 928 23.42 -10.77 27.43
N PRO A 929 24.42 -11.55 26.97
CA PRO A 929 24.22 -12.95 26.62
C PRO A 929 23.92 -13.77 27.89
N ARG A 930 23.14 -14.85 27.75
CA ARG A 930 22.73 -15.70 28.89
C ARG A 930 23.14 -17.14 28.66
N GLU A 931 24.19 -17.58 29.33
CA GLU A 931 24.62 -18.99 29.33
C GLU A 931 23.70 -19.85 30.20
N ASN A 932 23.49 -21.10 29.80
CA ASN A 932 22.72 -22.11 30.56
C ASN A 932 21.26 -21.71 30.88
N TYR A 933 20.66 -20.80 30.11
CA TYR A 933 19.28 -20.36 30.30
C TYR A 933 18.32 -21.51 29.97
N ARG A 934 17.39 -21.82 30.88
CA ARG A 934 16.57 -23.03 30.83
C ARG A 934 15.18 -22.73 30.24
N ILE A 935 14.85 -23.34 29.11
CA ILE A 935 13.54 -23.15 28.43
C ILE A 935 12.78 -24.48 28.41
N GLY A 936 11.52 -24.48 28.84
CA GLY A 936 10.63 -25.64 28.72
C GLY A 936 10.30 -25.98 27.26
N VAL A 937 10.34 -27.26 26.90
CA VAL A 937 9.97 -27.78 25.56
C VAL A 937 8.86 -28.83 25.66
N PRO A 938 7.96 -28.94 24.66
CA PRO A 938 6.79 -29.81 24.74
C PRO A 938 7.11 -31.31 24.68
N ALA A 939 8.28 -31.69 24.13
CA ALA A 939 8.68 -33.07 23.90
C ALA A 939 10.16 -33.31 24.24
N GLU A 940 10.50 -34.58 24.45
CA GLU A 940 11.88 -35.08 24.53
C GLU A 940 12.59 -35.05 23.16
N GLY A 941 13.89 -35.38 23.16
CA GLY A 941 14.73 -35.49 21.96
C GLY A 941 15.55 -34.22 21.65
N THR A 942 16.21 -34.24 20.50
CA THR A 942 17.11 -33.19 20.05
C THR A 942 16.36 -31.99 19.48
N TRP A 943 16.75 -30.78 19.91
CA TRP A 943 16.34 -29.51 19.32
C TRP A 943 17.55 -28.88 18.60
N THR A 944 17.35 -28.48 17.34
CA THR A 944 18.39 -27.88 16.47
C THR A 944 18.10 -26.40 16.27
N GLU A 945 19.10 -25.55 16.47
CA GLU A 945 19.07 -24.11 16.14
C GLU A 945 19.03 -23.94 14.61
N ILE A 946 17.84 -23.70 14.05
CA ILE A 946 17.63 -23.50 12.60
C ILE A 946 17.86 -22.04 12.17
N PHE A 947 17.76 -21.11 13.12
CA PHE A 947 18.02 -19.68 12.90
C PHE A 947 18.57 -19.03 14.16
N ASN A 948 19.45 -18.05 13.96
CA ASN A 948 20.04 -17.24 15.01
C ASN A 948 20.42 -15.87 14.44
N SER A 949 19.79 -14.80 14.92
CA SER A 949 20.05 -13.43 14.44
C SER A 949 21.39 -12.84 14.90
N ASP A 950 22.21 -13.59 15.65
CA ASP A 950 23.57 -13.23 16.04
C ASP A 950 24.67 -13.98 15.24
N ASP A 951 24.30 -14.75 14.21
CA ASP A 951 25.28 -15.37 13.32
C ASP A 951 26.17 -14.31 12.62
N GLU A 952 27.46 -14.61 12.43
CA GLU A 952 28.43 -13.73 11.76
C GLU A 952 28.04 -13.36 10.32
N ARG A 953 27.31 -14.24 9.63
CA ARG A 953 26.73 -13.97 8.29
C ARG A 953 25.73 -12.81 8.31
N PHE A 954 25.13 -12.54 9.47
CA PHE A 954 24.22 -11.44 9.73
C PHE A 954 24.89 -10.29 10.52
N GLY A 955 26.19 -10.37 10.81
CA GLY A 955 26.92 -9.33 11.54
C GLY A 955 26.66 -9.33 13.05
N GLY A 956 26.33 -10.49 13.62
CA GLY A 956 26.32 -10.66 15.07
C GLY A 956 27.68 -11.03 15.65
N SER A 957 27.70 -11.31 16.96
CA SER A 957 28.88 -11.73 17.74
C SER A 957 29.21 -13.22 17.60
N ASN A 958 28.40 -13.96 16.85
CA ASN A 958 28.56 -15.38 16.54
C ASN A 958 28.41 -16.31 17.77
N VAL A 959 27.64 -15.89 18.78
CA VAL A 959 27.26 -16.74 19.92
C VAL A 959 26.15 -17.69 19.47
N LYS A 960 26.33 -19.00 19.69
CA LYS A 960 25.44 -20.07 19.21
C LYS A 960 25.27 -21.19 20.23
N ASN A 961 24.21 -21.96 20.09
CA ASN A 961 24.07 -23.24 20.78
C ASN A 961 24.87 -24.35 20.09
N SER A 962 24.92 -25.54 20.70
CA SER A 962 25.35 -26.75 19.99
C SER A 962 24.37 -27.09 18.87
N SER A 963 24.87 -27.69 17.78
CA SER A 963 24.04 -28.07 16.62
C SER A 963 22.94 -29.10 16.96
N ALA A 964 23.07 -29.74 18.12
CA ALA A 964 22.07 -30.56 18.78
C ALA A 964 21.99 -30.11 20.24
N VAL A 965 20.80 -29.74 20.71
CA VAL A 965 20.52 -29.45 22.12
C VAL A 965 19.52 -30.48 22.63
N GLU A 966 19.95 -31.36 23.53
CA GLU A 966 19.09 -32.42 24.06
C GLU A 966 18.09 -31.85 25.10
N ALA A 967 16.83 -32.27 24.97
CA ALA A 967 15.79 -31.95 25.95
C ALA A 967 15.92 -32.86 27.19
N GLU A 968 16.27 -32.26 28.33
CA GLU A 968 16.36 -32.99 29.61
C GLU A 968 14.95 -33.16 30.24
N PRO A 969 14.68 -34.25 30.99
CA PRO A 969 13.43 -34.47 31.73
C PRO A 969 13.36 -33.64 33.02
N LEU A 970 13.65 -32.35 32.90
CA LEU A 970 13.58 -31.35 33.95
C LEU A 970 12.36 -30.45 33.70
N GLN A 971 11.42 -30.45 34.64
CA GLN A 971 10.19 -29.67 34.52
C GLN A 971 10.50 -28.16 34.57
N THR A 972 10.08 -27.39 33.57
CA THR A 972 10.27 -25.93 33.49
C THR A 972 9.19 -25.31 32.62
N HIS A 973 8.74 -24.10 32.95
CA HIS A 973 7.70 -23.35 32.20
C HIS A 973 6.44 -24.21 31.92
N HIS A 974 5.98 -24.91 32.96
CA HIS A 974 4.87 -25.87 32.95
C HIS A 974 4.98 -27.06 31.98
N LYS A 975 6.12 -27.27 31.32
CA LYS A 975 6.41 -28.40 30.44
C LYS A 975 7.30 -29.43 31.13
N ASN A 976 7.18 -30.70 30.75
CA ASN A 976 7.85 -31.83 31.41
C ASN A 976 9.34 -31.96 31.04
N HIS A 977 9.75 -31.39 29.90
CA HIS A 977 11.12 -31.39 29.41
C HIS A 977 11.63 -29.96 29.24
N SER A 978 12.94 -29.76 29.23
CA SER A 978 13.56 -28.45 29.02
C SER A 978 14.98 -28.51 28.47
N VAL A 979 15.32 -27.54 27.63
CA VAL A 979 16.64 -27.38 27.00
C VAL A 979 17.46 -26.31 27.74
N SER A 980 18.77 -26.54 27.89
CA SER A 980 19.71 -25.52 28.34
C SER A 980 20.27 -24.79 27.13
N LEU A 981 20.09 -23.47 27.06
CA LEU A 981 20.49 -22.66 25.92
C LEU A 981 21.51 -21.58 26.34
N THR A 982 22.43 -21.29 25.43
CA THR A 982 23.14 -20.02 25.42
C THR A 982 22.34 -19.06 24.54
N LEU A 983 21.74 -18.04 25.16
CA LEU A 983 21.02 -16.99 24.45
C LEU A 983 22.01 -15.90 24.00
N PRO A 984 22.13 -15.63 22.69
CA PRO A 984 23.06 -14.61 22.18
C PRO A 984 22.69 -13.19 22.65
N PRO A 985 23.61 -12.22 22.59
CA PRO A 985 23.32 -10.84 22.98
C PRO A 985 22.42 -10.16 21.95
N MET A 986 21.27 -9.64 22.41
CA MET A 986 20.32 -8.86 21.60
C MET A 986 19.91 -9.56 20.30
N ALA A 987 19.34 -10.75 20.45
CA ALA A 987 19.10 -11.70 19.38
C ALA A 987 17.80 -12.49 19.55
N VAL A 988 17.34 -13.09 18.45
CA VAL A 988 16.29 -14.09 18.40
C VAL A 988 16.84 -15.37 17.79
N ILE A 989 16.54 -16.51 18.42
CA ILE A 989 16.88 -17.84 17.94
C ILE A 989 15.61 -18.67 17.71
N TYR A 990 15.62 -19.49 16.67
CA TYR A 990 14.57 -20.47 16.37
C TYR A 990 15.15 -21.88 16.51
N LEU A 991 14.48 -22.74 17.27
CA LEU A 991 14.83 -24.15 17.40
C LEU A 991 13.68 -25.04 16.93
N LYS A 992 13.98 -26.05 16.12
CA LYS A 992 13.04 -27.08 15.67
C LYS A 992 13.48 -28.45 16.22
N ARG A 993 12.54 -29.34 16.51
CA ARG A 993 12.85 -30.73 16.90
C ARG A 993 13.39 -31.52 15.70
N GLY A 994 14.43 -32.32 15.91
CA GLY A 994 15.00 -33.24 14.92
C GLY A 994 14.26 -34.58 14.81
#